data_AF-K7YZY2-F1
#
_entry.id   AF-K7YZY2-F1
#
_cell.length_a   1.000
_cell.length_b   1.000
_cell.length_c   1.000
_cell.angle_alpha   90.00
_cell.angle_beta   90.00
_cell.angle_gamma   90.00
#
_symmetry.space_group_name_H-M   'P 1'
#
loop_
_entity.id
_entity.type
_entity.pdbx_description
1 polymer ?
#
loop_
_entity_poly.entity_id
_entity_poly.type
_entity_poly.pdbx_seq_one_letter_code
_entity_poly.pdbx_strand_id
1 'polypeptide(L)'
;MIEVNTLLQKLDDALDKVVHQKEPESFLKPIISSIEEYQKNIRQIQAQFTDAPQFNETKAYPQFLSCGLLEIKGKNGANMDVCLPKVYPFPPKSLYIEHEKDGQFLREMLMRLLSSAPLVQLEVILVDALSLGGIFNLARRLLDKDNDFIYQQRILTESNEIEEALKHLYEYLKVNLQKKLAGFKDFAHYNEIKEDKLPLKALFLSGVDALSSNVLYYLEKIMRFGSKNGVLSFVNLESEKNNKSAQDLKRYAEFFKDRTSFERLKYLNVEVINDYGIQSQHMQDFADRIKAYYEKKKAVKRELKDLQREQEFWTKSSQFKVSVPVGWDINHEEVCFEIGEAQNHTLICGRSGSGKSNFLHVLIQNLAFYYAPNEVQLFLLDYKEGVEFNAYANPTILEHARLVSVASSVGFGVGFLSWLDKEMKKRGELFKQFDANVKDLSAYREHGEMPRLIVVIDEFQVLFSDSSTKEKERVEAYLTNILKKGRSFGVHLILATQTMRGADINKSLMAQIANRIALSMDAEDSESVLSDDVACELTPRTEGIFNNNGGHKKDHKKMSIPKAPDDFKPFIKKIHGEFNQRNLAPIEHKIYNGETPLEMPNTLKANEMRLHLGKEVGYEQKDLIVEFESSESHLLVVSQDLNARIALMKLFAQNFKTANKELLFYNAEKRLLRELDGLKKHHITPMKSPLMSVLDTAMNPNSVLMIDNLNEAKELHDKIGVEKLKSFLEKATDNEQYCIIFAHDLKQIKTNYDLGKLKELLNNHFKQRLAFECYRENLNAIKNDLPLLTNKLNALFVELSKDSHAEFRPFSLQSQEKGGVKKGG
;
A
#
# COMPACT_ATOMS: atom_id res chain seq x y z
N MET A 1 -37.90 -2.84 31.73
CA MET A 1 -37.98 -2.95 33.21
C MET A 1 -39.35 -2.57 33.75
N ILE A 2 -39.95 -1.43 33.35
CA ILE A 2 -41.30 -1.02 33.80
C ILE A 2 -42.35 -2.08 33.45
N GLU A 3 -42.22 -2.77 32.32
CA GLU A 3 -43.17 -3.82 31.91
C GLU A 3 -43.13 -5.06 32.81
N VAL A 4 -41.97 -5.66 33.09
CA VAL A 4 -41.91 -6.91 33.88
C VAL A 4 -42.29 -6.70 35.34
N ASN A 5 -41.86 -5.60 35.97
CA ASN A 5 -42.26 -5.30 37.35
C ASN A 5 -43.77 -5.05 37.44
N THR A 6 -44.36 -4.38 36.45
CA THR A 6 -45.80 -4.16 36.38
C THR A 6 -46.55 -5.47 36.15
N LEU A 7 -46.04 -6.37 35.31
CA LEU A 7 -46.62 -7.70 35.08
C LEU A 7 -46.60 -8.54 36.37
N LEU A 8 -45.49 -8.53 37.10
CA LEU A 8 -45.36 -9.25 38.38
C LEU A 8 -46.25 -8.65 39.47
N GLN A 9 -46.37 -7.32 39.55
CA GLN A 9 -47.30 -6.68 40.48
C GLN A 9 -48.75 -7.06 40.16
N LYS A 10 -49.15 -6.98 38.89
CA LYS A 10 -50.50 -7.40 38.46
C LYS A 10 -50.76 -8.87 38.74
N LEU A 11 -49.74 -9.72 38.60
CA LEU A 11 -49.83 -11.14 38.93
C LEU A 11 -50.01 -11.35 40.44
N ASP A 12 -49.24 -10.65 41.28
CA ASP A 12 -49.36 -10.70 42.74
C ASP A 12 -50.73 -10.20 43.21
N ASP A 13 -51.24 -9.12 42.61
CA ASP A 13 -52.58 -8.58 42.87
C ASP A 13 -53.69 -9.56 42.44
N ALA A 14 -53.50 -10.27 41.32
CA ALA A 14 -54.44 -11.30 40.87
C ALA A 14 -54.40 -12.54 41.77
N LEU A 15 -53.22 -12.92 42.27
CA LEU A 15 -53.07 -13.99 43.24
C LEU A 15 -53.70 -13.67 44.59
N ASP A 16 -53.69 -12.40 45.03
CA ASP A 16 -54.44 -11.97 46.23
C ASP A 16 -55.93 -12.29 46.09
N LYS A 17 -56.53 -12.01 44.93
CA LYS A 17 -57.94 -12.32 44.67
C LYS A 17 -58.25 -13.82 44.69
N VAL A 18 -57.38 -14.64 44.10
CA VAL A 18 -57.58 -16.09 44.03
C VAL A 18 -57.31 -16.77 45.37
N VAL A 19 -56.20 -16.43 46.03
CA VAL A 19 -55.72 -17.10 47.26
C VAL A 19 -56.41 -16.57 48.51
N HIS A 20 -56.58 -15.26 48.63
CA HIS A 20 -57.19 -14.63 49.81
C HIS A 20 -58.71 -14.44 49.64
N GLN A 21 -59.14 -13.94 48.48
CA GLN A 21 -60.55 -13.61 48.23
C GLN A 21 -61.36 -14.80 47.64
N LYS A 22 -60.70 -15.95 47.40
CA LYS A 22 -61.28 -17.21 46.89
C LYS A 22 -62.01 -17.06 45.55
N GLU A 23 -61.58 -16.14 44.70
CA GLU A 23 -62.08 -16.02 43.33
C GLU A 23 -61.57 -17.19 42.45
N PRO A 24 -62.29 -17.53 41.34
CA PRO A 24 -61.87 -18.60 40.44
C PRO A 24 -60.49 -18.35 39.79
N GLU A 25 -59.72 -19.41 39.54
CA GLU A 25 -58.41 -19.33 38.87
C GLU A 25 -58.47 -18.73 37.46
N SER A 26 -59.66 -18.64 36.84
CA SER A 26 -59.85 -17.97 35.54
C SER A 26 -59.41 -16.50 35.55
N PHE A 27 -59.35 -15.85 36.71
CA PHE A 27 -58.82 -14.49 36.88
C PHE A 27 -57.31 -14.38 36.61
N LEU A 28 -56.55 -15.47 36.66
CA LEU A 28 -55.12 -15.48 36.33
C LEU A 28 -54.87 -15.53 34.82
N LYS A 29 -55.80 -16.08 34.03
CA LYS A 29 -55.62 -16.33 32.59
C LYS A 29 -55.15 -15.11 31.79
N PRO A 30 -55.76 -13.91 31.93
CA PRO A 30 -55.34 -12.75 31.15
C PRO A 30 -53.89 -12.32 31.46
N ILE A 31 -53.49 -12.38 32.73
CA ILE A 31 -52.13 -12.00 33.15
C ILE A 31 -51.11 -13.04 32.70
N ILE A 32 -51.44 -14.34 32.81
CA ILE A 32 -50.58 -15.42 32.31
C ILE A 32 -50.34 -15.26 30.80
N SER A 33 -51.37 -14.97 30.01
CA SER A 33 -51.20 -14.73 28.57
C SER A 33 -50.31 -13.52 28.28
N SER A 34 -50.41 -12.43 29.04
CA SER A 34 -49.50 -11.28 28.88
C SER A 34 -48.05 -11.62 29.25
N ILE A 35 -47.85 -12.51 30.24
CA ILE A 35 -46.53 -12.99 30.64
C ILE A 35 -45.91 -13.89 29.56
N GLU A 36 -46.69 -14.80 28.99
CA GLU A 36 -46.28 -15.65 27.86
C GLU A 36 -45.93 -14.81 26.62
N GLU A 37 -46.72 -13.79 26.33
CA GLU A 37 -46.47 -12.85 25.22
C GLU A 37 -45.17 -12.06 25.45
N TYR A 38 -44.95 -11.52 26.65
CA TYR A 38 -43.69 -10.88 27.02
C TYR A 38 -42.49 -11.81 26.80
N GLN A 39 -42.57 -13.04 27.31
CA GLN A 39 -41.50 -14.03 27.17
C GLN A 39 -41.22 -14.34 25.69
N LYS A 40 -42.26 -14.50 24.88
CA LYS A 40 -42.15 -14.75 23.43
C LYS A 40 -41.49 -13.57 22.71
N ASN A 41 -41.90 -12.35 23.00
CA ASN A 41 -41.36 -11.15 22.35
C ASN A 41 -39.87 -10.95 22.65
N ILE A 42 -39.46 -11.16 23.90
CA ILE A 42 -38.04 -11.08 24.27
C ILE A 42 -37.24 -12.19 23.58
N ARG A 43 -37.73 -13.43 23.59
CA ARG A 43 -37.04 -14.59 22.99
C ARG A 43 -36.94 -14.55 21.47
N GLN A 44 -37.89 -13.90 20.79
CA GLN A 44 -37.81 -13.67 19.35
C GLN A 44 -36.64 -12.74 18.97
N ILE A 45 -36.32 -11.77 19.83
CA ILE A 45 -35.22 -10.83 19.60
C ILE A 45 -33.90 -11.42 20.11
N GLN A 46 -33.93 -12.04 21.28
CA GLN A 46 -32.77 -12.63 21.94
C GLN A 46 -33.13 -14.01 22.48
N ALA A 47 -32.80 -15.05 21.71
CA ALA A 47 -33.05 -16.45 22.05
C ALA A 47 -32.39 -16.87 23.37
N GLN A 48 -32.91 -17.95 23.94
CA GLN A 48 -32.35 -18.56 25.13
C GLN A 48 -31.09 -19.35 24.78
N PHE A 49 -30.14 -19.43 25.71
CA PHE A 49 -28.86 -20.11 25.47
C PHE A 49 -28.93 -21.63 25.33
N THR A 50 -30.12 -22.21 25.56
CA THR A 50 -30.42 -23.61 25.23
C THR A 50 -30.54 -23.84 23.73
N ASP A 51 -30.83 -22.80 22.95
CA ASP A 51 -30.94 -22.87 21.49
C ASP A 51 -29.58 -22.62 20.82
N ALA A 52 -29.43 -23.04 19.56
CA ALA A 52 -28.23 -22.76 18.78
C ALA A 52 -28.01 -21.22 18.68
N PRO A 53 -26.93 -20.66 19.25
CA PRO A 53 -26.80 -19.22 19.36
C PRO A 53 -26.67 -18.59 17.97
N GLN A 54 -27.43 -17.53 17.72
CA GLN A 54 -27.24 -16.65 16.56
C GLN A 54 -26.45 -15.41 17.01
N PHE A 55 -25.74 -14.77 16.09
CA PHE A 55 -25.09 -13.49 16.35
C PHE A 55 -25.63 -12.42 15.40
N ASN A 56 -25.56 -11.17 15.86
CA ASN A 56 -26.04 -10.02 15.13
C ASN A 56 -25.12 -9.72 13.92
N GLU A 57 -25.58 -10.07 12.73
CA GLU A 57 -24.89 -9.77 11.46
C GLU A 57 -25.11 -8.33 10.96
N THR A 58 -25.98 -7.57 11.62
CA THR A 58 -26.33 -6.18 11.26
C THR A 58 -25.36 -5.16 11.87
N LYS A 59 -25.52 -3.89 11.49
CA LYS A 59 -24.79 -2.74 12.09
C LYS A 59 -25.57 -2.05 13.23
N ALA A 60 -26.69 -2.61 13.68
CA ALA A 60 -27.54 -2.00 14.69
C ALA A 60 -27.24 -2.58 16.07
N TYR A 61 -27.14 -1.70 17.07
CA TYR A 61 -27.05 -2.13 18.46
C TYR A 61 -28.40 -2.61 18.98
N PRO A 62 -28.44 -3.54 19.95
CA PRO A 62 -29.70 -4.02 20.49
C PRO A 62 -30.36 -2.92 21.33
N GLN A 63 -31.69 -2.95 21.47
CA GLN A 63 -32.41 -2.01 22.35
C GLN A 63 -32.29 -2.39 23.83
N PHE A 64 -32.01 -3.66 24.11
CA PHE A 64 -31.87 -4.20 25.45
C PHE A 64 -30.94 -5.42 25.47
N LEU A 65 -30.51 -5.86 26.64
CA LEU A 65 -29.82 -7.14 26.86
C LEU A 65 -30.64 -8.00 27.82
N SER A 66 -30.90 -9.24 27.41
CA SER A 66 -31.51 -10.27 28.26
C SER A 66 -30.43 -10.99 29.06
N CYS A 67 -30.26 -10.58 30.32
CA CYS A 67 -29.17 -11.02 31.19
C CYS A 67 -29.75 -11.76 32.41
N GLY A 68 -29.76 -13.09 32.35
CA GLY A 68 -30.30 -13.96 33.41
C GLY A 68 -31.82 -14.16 33.36
N LEU A 69 -32.33 -14.87 34.35
CA LEU A 69 -33.76 -15.17 34.51
C LEU A 69 -34.27 -14.71 35.88
N LEU A 70 -35.54 -14.33 35.92
CA LEU A 70 -36.34 -14.15 37.11
C LEU A 70 -37.09 -15.46 37.37
N GLU A 71 -36.63 -16.24 38.34
CA GLU A 71 -37.34 -17.43 38.82
C GLU A 71 -38.44 -16.96 39.78
N ILE A 72 -39.69 -17.25 39.44
CA ILE A 72 -40.87 -16.78 40.18
C ILE A 72 -41.56 -18.00 40.77
N LYS A 73 -41.53 -18.09 42.10
CA LYS A 73 -42.18 -19.17 42.86
C LYS A 73 -43.32 -18.61 43.70
N GLY A 74 -44.45 -19.31 43.69
CA GLY A 74 -45.56 -19.01 44.58
C GLY A 74 -45.18 -19.26 46.05
N LYS A 75 -45.64 -18.37 46.95
CA LYS A 75 -45.59 -18.55 48.40
C LYS A 75 -46.98 -18.29 49.00
N ASN A 76 -47.18 -18.63 50.28
CA ASN A 76 -48.44 -18.42 51.00
C ASN A 76 -49.67 -19.09 50.34
N GLY A 77 -49.51 -20.31 49.80
CA GLY A 77 -50.59 -21.09 49.21
C GLY A 77 -50.85 -20.85 47.71
N ALA A 78 -50.10 -19.94 47.07
CA ALA A 78 -50.08 -19.80 45.62
C ALA A 78 -49.27 -20.92 44.96
N ASN A 79 -49.83 -21.62 43.97
CA ASN A 79 -49.11 -22.60 43.15
C ASN A 79 -48.69 -21.96 41.81
N MET A 80 -47.45 -21.48 41.75
CA MET A 80 -46.89 -20.83 40.56
C MET A 80 -45.40 -21.14 40.45
N ASP A 81 -44.96 -21.52 39.25
CA ASP A 81 -43.54 -21.70 38.92
C ASP A 81 -43.32 -21.24 37.47
N VAL A 82 -42.68 -20.09 37.29
CA VAL A 82 -42.43 -19.47 35.98
C VAL A 82 -41.07 -18.78 35.97
N CYS A 83 -40.34 -18.91 34.85
CA CYS A 83 -39.09 -18.19 34.62
C CYS A 83 -39.24 -17.13 33.53
N LEU A 84 -38.94 -15.87 33.85
CA LEU A 84 -39.00 -14.75 32.90
C LEU A 84 -37.62 -14.17 32.59
N PRO A 85 -37.36 -13.73 31.34
CA PRO A 85 -36.11 -13.05 31.02
C PRO A 85 -35.91 -11.76 31.82
N LYS A 86 -34.74 -11.60 32.45
CA LYS A 86 -34.34 -10.34 33.10
C LYS A 86 -33.68 -9.43 32.05
N VAL A 87 -34.28 -8.26 31.81
CA VAL A 87 -33.91 -7.39 30.69
C VAL A 87 -33.39 -6.03 31.16
N TYR A 88 -32.24 -5.63 30.63
CA TYR A 88 -31.62 -4.33 30.86
C TYR A 88 -31.69 -3.46 29.59
N PRO A 89 -32.14 -2.19 29.68
CA PRO A 89 -32.03 -1.26 28.55
C PRO A 89 -30.58 -1.15 28.06
N PHE A 90 -30.39 -0.99 26.75
CA PHE A 90 -29.06 -0.86 26.18
C PHE A 90 -28.69 0.63 25.98
N PRO A 91 -27.47 1.06 26.35
CA PRO A 91 -26.48 0.31 27.15
C PRO A 91 -26.94 0.09 28.61
N PRO A 92 -26.66 -1.08 29.21
CA PRO A 92 -26.90 -1.27 30.64
C PRO A 92 -25.94 -0.40 31.45
N LYS A 93 -26.29 -0.10 32.71
CA LYS A 93 -25.29 0.33 33.70
C LYS A 93 -24.22 -0.75 33.85
N SER A 94 -23.06 -0.40 34.40
CA SER A 94 -22.08 -1.42 34.80
C SER A 94 -22.76 -2.43 35.72
N LEU A 95 -22.56 -3.71 35.47
CA LEU A 95 -23.17 -4.79 36.23
C LEU A 95 -22.09 -5.50 37.04
N TYR A 96 -22.45 -5.88 38.26
CA TYR A 96 -21.53 -6.65 39.09
C TYR A 96 -22.22 -7.82 39.80
N ILE A 97 -21.41 -8.84 40.13
CA ILE A 97 -21.80 -9.96 40.97
C ILE A 97 -20.83 -10.09 42.16
N GLU A 98 -21.28 -10.72 43.23
CA GLU A 98 -20.49 -11.04 44.41
C GLU A 98 -20.55 -12.54 44.66
N HIS A 99 -19.49 -13.10 45.25
CA HIS A 99 -19.41 -14.49 45.71
C HIS A 99 -19.62 -15.55 44.61
N GLU A 100 -19.41 -15.20 43.34
CA GLU A 100 -19.43 -16.14 42.23
C GLU A 100 -18.04 -16.69 41.96
N LYS A 101 -17.79 -17.95 42.34
CA LYS A 101 -16.47 -18.58 42.24
C LYS A 101 -16.18 -19.17 40.86
N ASP A 102 -17.22 -19.60 40.16
CA ASP A 102 -17.07 -20.29 38.88
C ASP A 102 -17.07 -19.33 37.69
N GLY A 103 -17.37 -18.03 37.88
CA GLY A 103 -17.40 -17.01 36.84
C GLY A 103 -18.52 -17.20 35.80
N GLN A 104 -19.61 -17.89 36.15
CA GLN A 104 -20.75 -18.13 35.27
C GLN A 104 -21.35 -16.83 34.71
N PHE A 105 -21.58 -15.82 35.55
CA PHE A 105 -22.11 -14.51 35.15
C PHE A 105 -21.25 -13.87 34.07
N LEU A 106 -19.92 -13.82 34.25
CA LEU A 106 -19.03 -13.19 33.27
C LEU A 106 -19.07 -13.91 31.92
N ARG A 107 -19.12 -15.24 31.92
CA ARG A 107 -19.27 -16.03 30.69
C ARG A 107 -20.60 -15.76 30.01
N GLU A 108 -21.71 -15.78 30.75
CA GLU A 108 -23.03 -15.54 30.18
C GLU A 108 -23.18 -14.13 29.61
N MET A 109 -22.66 -13.12 30.30
CA MET A 109 -22.67 -11.75 29.81
C MET A 109 -21.84 -11.61 28.54
N LEU A 110 -20.68 -12.27 28.48
CA LEU A 110 -19.83 -12.30 27.28
C LEU A 110 -20.60 -12.90 26.11
N MET A 111 -21.20 -14.07 26.32
CA MET A 111 -21.97 -14.74 25.26
C MET A 111 -23.17 -13.94 24.82
N ARG A 112 -23.90 -13.32 25.76
CA ARG A 112 -25.05 -12.46 25.44
C ARG A 112 -24.64 -11.29 24.57
N LEU A 113 -23.49 -10.69 24.90
CA LEU A 113 -22.95 -9.57 24.15
C LEU A 113 -22.50 -9.99 22.75
N LEU A 114 -21.80 -11.11 22.61
CA LEU A 114 -21.36 -11.64 21.31
C LEU A 114 -22.54 -12.01 20.40
N SER A 115 -23.64 -12.50 20.97
CA SER A 115 -24.86 -12.79 20.21
C SER A 115 -25.62 -11.53 19.79
N SER A 116 -25.57 -10.45 20.58
CA SER A 116 -26.50 -9.31 20.41
C SER A 116 -25.85 -8.07 19.82
N ALA A 117 -24.55 -7.85 20.03
CA ALA A 117 -23.84 -6.68 19.54
C ALA A 117 -23.24 -6.91 18.14
N PRO A 118 -23.12 -5.85 17.31
CA PRO A 118 -22.40 -5.92 16.04
C PRO A 118 -20.92 -6.28 16.27
N LEU A 119 -20.53 -7.53 15.95
CA LEU A 119 -19.18 -8.04 16.23
C LEU A 119 -18.06 -7.19 15.61
N VAL A 120 -18.27 -6.62 14.42
CA VAL A 120 -17.28 -5.77 13.72
C VAL A 120 -17.03 -4.43 14.45
N GLN A 121 -17.98 -3.99 15.27
CA GLN A 121 -17.89 -2.76 16.06
C GLN A 121 -17.70 -3.04 17.54
N LEU A 122 -17.34 -4.27 17.92
CA LEU A 122 -17.15 -4.69 19.29
C LEU A 122 -15.66 -4.88 19.58
N GLU A 123 -15.21 -4.39 20.73
CA GLU A 123 -13.93 -4.74 21.34
C GLU A 123 -14.19 -5.28 22.75
N VAL A 124 -13.64 -6.45 23.05
CA VAL A 124 -13.81 -7.16 24.32
C VAL A 124 -12.48 -7.23 25.04
N ILE A 125 -12.45 -6.77 26.28
CA ILE A 125 -11.30 -6.92 27.17
C ILE A 125 -11.66 -7.96 28.23
N LEU A 126 -10.91 -9.06 28.25
CA LEU A 126 -11.07 -10.16 29.19
C LEU A 126 -9.95 -10.09 30.22
N VAL A 127 -10.30 -9.86 31.49
CA VAL A 127 -9.36 -9.79 32.61
C VAL A 127 -9.69 -10.89 33.62
N ASP A 128 -8.71 -11.73 33.90
CA ASP A 128 -8.81 -12.83 34.86
C ASP A 128 -7.57 -12.83 35.75
N ALA A 129 -7.57 -11.96 36.76
CA ALA A 129 -6.39 -11.70 37.59
C ALA A 129 -6.11 -12.81 38.62
N LEU A 130 -7.03 -13.76 38.84
CA LEU A 130 -6.92 -14.78 39.89
C LEU A 130 -6.81 -16.21 39.37
N SER A 131 -7.41 -16.55 38.22
CA SER A 131 -7.53 -17.95 37.78
C SER A 131 -6.75 -18.30 36.51
N LEU A 132 -5.77 -17.46 36.13
CA LEU A 132 -4.91 -17.66 34.95
C LEU A 132 -5.72 -17.91 33.65
N GLY A 133 -6.83 -17.19 33.50
CA GLY A 133 -7.73 -17.29 32.35
C GLY A 133 -8.72 -18.47 32.41
N GLY A 134 -8.84 -19.14 33.55
CA GLY A 134 -9.77 -20.26 33.75
C GLY A 134 -11.23 -19.88 33.58
N ILE A 135 -11.63 -18.67 33.99
CA ILE A 135 -13.03 -18.20 33.87
C ILE A 135 -13.46 -18.11 32.40
N PHE A 136 -12.55 -17.70 31.52
CA PHE A 136 -12.78 -17.50 30.10
C PHE A 136 -12.23 -18.64 29.23
N ASN A 137 -12.05 -19.84 29.78
CA ASN A 137 -11.57 -21.01 29.03
C ASN A 137 -12.36 -21.26 27.73
N LEU A 138 -13.68 -21.06 27.75
CA LEU A 138 -14.52 -21.19 26.56
C LEU A 138 -14.25 -20.10 25.51
N ALA A 139 -13.91 -18.88 25.95
CA ALA A 139 -13.54 -17.78 25.06
C ALA A 139 -12.18 -18.00 24.38
N ARG A 140 -11.32 -18.92 24.87
CA ARG A 140 -10.09 -19.30 24.18
C ARG A 140 -10.35 -19.85 22.77
N ARG A 141 -11.53 -20.46 22.54
CA ARG A 141 -11.94 -20.91 21.21
C ARG A 141 -12.25 -19.76 20.24
N LEU A 142 -12.46 -18.55 20.77
CA LEU A 142 -12.66 -17.33 20.01
C LEU A 142 -11.35 -16.57 19.76
N LEU A 143 -10.27 -16.90 20.48
CA LEU A 143 -8.92 -16.37 20.28
C LEU A 143 -8.32 -17.00 19.01
N ASP A 144 -8.69 -16.45 17.86
CA ASP A 144 -8.13 -16.79 16.56
C ASP A 144 -7.43 -15.55 16.02
N LYS A 145 -6.27 -15.71 15.37
CA LYS A 145 -5.51 -14.58 14.78
C LYS A 145 -6.36 -13.69 13.87
N ASP A 146 -7.44 -14.23 13.30
CA ASP A 146 -8.34 -13.52 12.39
C ASP A 146 -9.55 -12.88 13.12
N ASN A 147 -9.72 -13.12 14.44
CA ASN A 147 -10.83 -12.66 15.29
C ASN A 147 -10.38 -11.58 16.30
N ASP A 148 -9.89 -10.45 15.80
CA ASP A 148 -9.33 -9.31 16.55
C ASP A 148 -10.31 -8.47 17.40
N PHE A 149 -11.56 -8.92 17.62
CA PHE A 149 -12.49 -8.23 18.53
C PHE A 149 -12.13 -8.45 20.01
N ILE A 150 -11.28 -9.42 20.33
CA ILE A 150 -10.73 -9.59 21.68
C ILE A 150 -9.40 -8.81 21.77
N TYR A 151 -9.30 -7.93 22.75
CA TYR A 151 -8.13 -7.07 22.96
C TYR A 151 -6.84 -7.90 23.08
N GLN A 152 -5.84 -7.56 22.26
CA GLN A 152 -4.55 -8.25 22.15
C GLN A 152 -4.63 -9.78 21.92
N GLN A 153 -5.80 -10.31 21.50
CA GLN A 153 -6.00 -11.75 21.26
C GLN A 153 -5.63 -12.65 22.44
N ARG A 154 -5.86 -12.17 23.66
CA ARG A 154 -5.58 -12.94 24.87
C ARG A 154 -6.49 -12.57 26.03
N ILE A 155 -6.45 -13.40 27.05
CA ILE A 155 -7.04 -13.12 28.36
C ILE A 155 -5.93 -12.52 29.22
N LEU A 156 -6.17 -11.33 29.77
CA LEU A 156 -5.19 -10.58 30.54
C LEU A 156 -5.13 -11.12 31.97
N THR A 157 -3.95 -11.55 32.38
CA THR A 157 -3.68 -12.09 33.72
C THR A 157 -2.62 -11.29 34.47
N GLU A 158 -1.76 -10.57 33.75
CA GLU A 158 -0.62 -9.82 34.30
C GLU A 158 -0.99 -8.37 34.64
N SER A 159 -0.48 -7.86 35.77
CA SER A 159 -0.85 -6.53 36.29
C SER A 159 -0.57 -5.37 35.33
N ASN A 160 0.58 -5.39 34.65
CA ASN A 160 0.96 -4.33 33.71
C ASN A 160 0.05 -4.30 32.47
N GLU A 161 -0.29 -5.48 31.95
CA GLU A 161 -1.17 -5.62 30.78
C GLU A 161 -2.60 -5.16 31.10
N ILE A 162 -3.07 -5.48 32.31
CA ILE A 162 -4.36 -5.01 32.83
C ILE A 162 -4.37 -3.48 32.96
N GLU A 163 -3.30 -2.88 33.48
CA GLU A 163 -3.18 -1.42 33.60
C GLU A 163 -3.24 -0.74 32.23
N GLU A 164 -2.50 -1.26 31.24
CA GLU A 164 -2.52 -0.74 29.88
C GLU A 164 -3.91 -0.84 29.24
N ALA A 165 -4.58 -2.00 29.41
CA ALA A 165 -5.91 -2.21 28.86
C ALA A 165 -6.97 -1.29 29.48
N LEU A 166 -6.94 -1.08 30.80
CA LEU A 166 -7.86 -0.15 31.46
C LEU A 166 -7.54 1.31 31.12
N LYS A 167 -6.25 1.65 30.95
CA LYS A 167 -5.85 2.96 30.45
C LYS A 167 -6.35 3.21 29.02
N HIS A 168 -6.28 2.20 28.14
CA HIS A 168 -6.85 2.23 26.79
C HIS A 168 -8.35 2.51 26.79
N LEU A 169 -9.11 1.83 27.67
CA LEU A 169 -10.54 2.12 27.85
C LEU A 169 -10.77 3.54 28.39
N TYR A 170 -9.96 3.98 29.35
CA TYR A 170 -10.09 5.31 29.94
C TYR A 170 -9.81 6.45 28.95
N GLU A 171 -8.80 6.33 28.09
CA GLU A 171 -8.54 7.33 27.04
C GLU A 171 -9.67 7.35 26.00
N TYR A 172 -10.20 6.18 25.62
CA TYR A 172 -11.39 6.11 24.75
C TYR A 172 -12.59 6.86 25.36
N LEU A 173 -12.84 6.66 26.66
CA LEU A 173 -13.89 7.39 27.38
C LEU A 173 -13.68 8.90 27.36
N LYS A 174 -12.45 9.35 27.63
CA LYS A 174 -12.10 10.76 27.67
C LYS A 174 -12.33 11.45 26.32
N VAL A 175 -11.92 10.80 25.22
CA VAL A 175 -12.13 11.31 23.86
C VAL A 175 -13.62 11.40 23.54
N ASN A 176 -14.38 10.35 23.83
CA ASN A 176 -15.83 10.33 23.56
C ASN A 176 -16.58 11.40 24.36
N LEU A 177 -16.29 11.52 25.66
CA LEU A 177 -16.88 12.51 26.56
C LEU A 177 -16.61 13.95 26.09
N GLN A 178 -15.38 14.24 25.67
CA GLN A 178 -14.94 15.62 25.41
C GLN A 178 -15.19 16.08 23.97
N LYS A 179 -15.13 15.17 22.99
CA LYS A 179 -15.14 15.54 21.57
C LYS A 179 -16.35 15.04 20.79
N LYS A 180 -16.83 13.82 21.05
CA LYS A 180 -17.78 13.14 20.16
C LYS A 180 -19.22 13.15 20.65
N LEU A 181 -19.45 12.92 21.95
CA LEU A 181 -20.80 12.76 22.52
C LEU A 181 -21.40 14.07 23.04
N ALA A 182 -20.75 15.22 22.81
CA ALA A 182 -21.31 16.52 23.12
C ALA A 182 -22.65 16.73 22.36
N GLY A 183 -23.73 16.95 23.09
CA GLY A 183 -25.08 17.10 22.52
C GLY A 183 -25.85 15.79 22.29
N PHE A 184 -25.28 14.64 22.64
CA PHE A 184 -25.97 13.34 22.58
C PHE A 184 -26.28 12.81 23.99
N LYS A 185 -27.38 12.07 24.13
CA LYS A 185 -27.78 11.44 25.40
C LYS A 185 -26.75 10.40 25.88
N ASP A 186 -26.31 9.56 24.96
CA ASP A 186 -25.35 8.48 25.15
C ASP A 186 -24.79 8.04 23.78
N PHE A 187 -23.87 7.08 23.79
CA PHE A 187 -23.25 6.57 22.56
C PHE A 187 -24.23 5.86 21.61
N ALA A 188 -25.30 5.26 22.14
CA ALA A 188 -26.29 4.57 21.32
C ALA A 188 -27.07 5.59 20.48
N HIS A 189 -27.52 6.67 21.11
CA HIS A 189 -28.13 7.82 20.43
C HIS A 189 -27.20 8.45 19.38
N TYR A 190 -25.90 8.55 19.65
CA TYR A 190 -24.93 9.02 18.66
C TYR A 190 -24.86 8.08 17.43
N ASN A 191 -24.78 6.78 17.65
CA ASN A 191 -24.66 5.76 16.61
C ASN A 191 -25.94 5.55 15.77
N GLU A 192 -27.09 5.99 16.27
CA GLU A 192 -28.35 6.04 15.51
C GLU A 192 -28.36 7.19 14.49
N ILE A 193 -27.69 8.30 14.79
CA ILE A 193 -27.75 9.55 14.01
C ILE A 193 -26.56 9.69 13.06
N LYS A 194 -25.37 9.26 13.48
CA LYS A 194 -24.11 9.52 12.76
C LYS A 194 -23.69 8.34 11.91
N GLU A 195 -23.14 8.64 10.73
CA GLU A 195 -22.58 7.65 9.81
C GLU A 195 -21.26 7.05 10.34
N ASP A 196 -20.39 7.86 10.93
CA ASP A 196 -19.18 7.41 11.63
C ASP A 196 -19.54 6.88 13.02
N LYS A 197 -19.94 5.60 13.06
CA LYS A 197 -20.36 4.93 14.29
C LYS A 197 -19.18 4.64 15.23
N LEU A 198 -19.35 4.99 16.49
CA LEU A 198 -18.43 4.67 17.57
C LEU A 198 -18.49 3.17 17.92
N PRO A 199 -17.34 2.52 18.10
CA PRO A 199 -17.31 1.12 18.53
C PRO A 199 -17.77 0.98 19.99
N LEU A 200 -18.33 -0.19 20.28
CA LEU A 200 -18.66 -0.63 21.62
C LEU A 200 -17.46 -1.37 22.21
N LYS A 201 -17.05 -0.96 23.40
CA LYS A 201 -16.06 -1.70 24.18
C LYS A 201 -16.74 -2.39 25.35
N ALA A 202 -16.24 -3.55 25.77
CA ALA A 202 -16.76 -4.26 26.92
C ALA A 202 -15.64 -4.83 27.77
N LEU A 203 -15.65 -4.50 29.05
CA LEU A 203 -14.74 -5.00 30.05
C LEU A 203 -15.41 -6.15 30.82
N PHE A 204 -14.79 -7.32 30.80
CA PHE A 204 -15.13 -8.45 31.66
C PHE A 204 -13.99 -8.65 32.63
N LEU A 205 -14.23 -8.43 33.91
CA LEU A 205 -13.16 -8.42 34.90
C LEU A 205 -13.49 -9.31 36.09
N SER A 206 -12.60 -10.26 36.35
CA SER A 206 -12.56 -11.02 37.59
C SER A 206 -11.27 -10.73 38.37
N GLY A 207 -11.38 -10.71 39.70
CA GLY A 207 -10.23 -10.54 40.58
C GLY A 207 -9.86 -9.09 40.88
N VAL A 208 -10.85 -8.27 41.27
CA VAL A 208 -10.62 -6.85 41.65
C VAL A 208 -9.64 -6.70 42.81
N ASP A 209 -9.60 -7.67 43.73
CA ASP A 209 -8.69 -7.67 44.88
C ASP A 209 -7.21 -7.78 44.50
N ALA A 210 -6.89 -8.28 43.30
CA ALA A 210 -5.51 -8.40 42.80
C ALA A 210 -5.01 -7.13 42.07
N LEU A 211 -5.86 -6.11 41.91
CA LEU A 211 -5.54 -4.93 41.11
C LEU A 211 -4.74 -3.88 41.91
N SER A 212 -3.83 -3.20 41.21
CA SER A 212 -3.09 -2.07 41.78
C SER A 212 -3.98 -0.83 41.98
N SER A 213 -3.51 0.15 42.75
CA SER A 213 -4.23 1.42 42.99
C SER A 213 -4.49 2.21 41.71
N ASN A 214 -3.53 2.24 40.76
CA ASN A 214 -3.69 2.90 39.46
C ASN A 214 -4.79 2.24 38.63
N VAL A 215 -4.81 0.90 38.61
CA VAL A 215 -5.81 0.13 37.87
C VAL A 215 -7.21 0.37 38.45
N LEU A 216 -7.34 0.39 39.78
CA LEU A 216 -8.60 0.72 40.46
C LEU A 216 -9.11 2.12 40.12
N TYR A 217 -8.21 3.10 39.97
CA TYR A 217 -8.58 4.45 39.53
C TYR A 217 -9.23 4.43 38.14
N TYR A 218 -8.63 3.74 37.16
CA TYR A 218 -9.22 3.63 35.82
C TYR A 218 -10.55 2.86 35.87
N LEU A 219 -10.61 1.76 36.63
CA LEU A 219 -11.82 0.96 36.78
C LEU A 219 -12.99 1.77 37.35
N GLU A 220 -12.76 2.61 38.34
CA GLU A 220 -13.79 3.52 38.89
C GLU A 220 -14.37 4.42 37.80
N LYS A 221 -13.52 5.03 36.97
CA LYS A 221 -13.98 5.92 35.89
C LYS A 221 -14.72 5.14 34.80
N ILE A 222 -14.25 3.95 34.47
CA ILE A 222 -14.90 3.06 33.51
C ILE A 222 -16.28 2.64 34.03
N MET A 223 -16.41 2.21 35.27
CA MET A 223 -17.72 1.81 35.81
C MET A 223 -18.67 3.01 35.94
N ARG A 224 -18.16 4.18 36.30
CA ARG A 224 -18.98 5.38 36.50
C ARG A 224 -19.47 6.01 35.20
N PHE A 225 -18.62 6.10 34.18
CA PHE A 225 -18.90 6.83 32.95
C PHE A 225 -19.04 5.92 31.73
N GLY A 226 -18.68 4.64 31.83
CA GLY A 226 -18.54 3.71 30.72
C GLY A 226 -19.79 3.56 29.88
N SER A 227 -20.90 3.19 30.53
CA SER A 227 -22.17 2.86 29.88
C SER A 227 -22.61 3.94 28.88
N LYS A 228 -22.62 5.21 29.30
CA LYS A 228 -23.02 6.33 28.44
C LYS A 228 -22.06 6.61 27.29
N ASN A 229 -20.83 6.13 27.36
CA ASN A 229 -19.74 6.41 26.42
C ASN A 229 -19.36 5.21 25.56
N GLY A 230 -20.16 4.14 25.59
CA GLY A 230 -19.92 2.94 24.79
C GLY A 230 -18.89 1.99 25.39
N VAL A 231 -18.68 2.02 26.71
CA VAL A 231 -17.86 1.03 27.42
C VAL A 231 -18.72 0.30 28.45
N LEU A 232 -19.08 -0.95 28.16
CA LEU A 232 -19.81 -1.81 29.09
C LEU A 232 -18.84 -2.43 30.10
N SER A 233 -19.31 -2.69 31.31
CA SER A 233 -18.47 -3.32 32.35
C SER A 233 -19.27 -4.37 33.09
N PHE A 234 -18.73 -5.58 33.12
CA PHE A 234 -19.22 -6.73 33.86
C PHE A 234 -18.12 -7.18 34.80
N VAL A 235 -18.35 -7.05 36.11
CA VAL A 235 -17.30 -7.20 37.12
C VAL A 235 -17.70 -8.22 38.18
N ASN A 236 -16.82 -9.18 38.46
CA ASN A 236 -16.93 -10.01 39.64
C ASN A 236 -16.17 -9.34 40.80
N LEU A 237 -16.92 -8.78 41.75
CA LEU A 237 -16.39 -8.17 42.96
C LEU A 237 -16.30 -9.24 44.06
N GLU A 238 -15.38 -10.19 43.88
CA GLU A 238 -15.00 -11.09 44.96
C GLU A 238 -14.12 -10.31 45.95
N SER A 239 -14.51 -10.29 47.23
CA SER A 239 -13.83 -9.57 48.29
C SER A 239 -13.55 -10.55 49.43
N GLU A 240 -12.33 -11.09 49.50
CA GLU A 240 -11.91 -11.92 50.66
C GLU A 240 -11.54 -11.03 51.87
N LYS A 241 -11.17 -9.77 51.60
CA LYS A 241 -10.80 -8.77 52.61
C LYS A 241 -11.71 -7.57 52.48
N ASN A 242 -12.13 -6.99 53.61
CA ASN A 242 -13.01 -5.81 53.68
C ASN A 242 -12.32 -4.59 53.01
N ASN A 243 -12.42 -4.49 51.68
CA ASN A 243 -11.68 -3.56 50.85
C ASN A 243 -12.55 -2.34 50.53
N LYS A 244 -12.18 -1.18 51.07
CA LYS A 244 -12.92 0.08 50.89
C LYS A 244 -13.12 0.44 49.40
N SER A 245 -12.11 0.17 48.56
CA SER A 245 -12.16 0.46 47.13
C SER A 245 -13.23 -0.37 46.42
N ALA A 246 -13.37 -1.65 46.76
CA ALA A 246 -14.41 -2.52 46.20
C ALA A 246 -15.82 -2.05 46.60
N GLN A 247 -15.98 -1.55 47.84
CA GLN A 247 -17.26 -0.99 48.30
C GLN A 247 -17.63 0.31 47.57
N ASP A 248 -16.64 1.17 47.26
CA ASP A 248 -16.88 2.41 46.52
C ASP A 248 -17.29 2.14 45.06
N LEU A 249 -16.75 1.08 44.43
CA LEU A 249 -17.15 0.67 43.08
C LEU A 249 -18.63 0.25 42.98
N LYS A 250 -19.19 -0.37 44.02
CA LYS A 250 -20.61 -0.79 44.07
C LYS A 250 -21.58 0.38 43.88
N ARG A 251 -21.17 1.62 44.18
CA ARG A 251 -22.02 2.81 44.00
C ARG A 251 -22.26 3.17 42.53
N TYR A 252 -21.41 2.69 41.63
CA TYR A 252 -21.44 3.01 40.20
C TYR A 252 -21.98 1.88 39.33
N ALA A 253 -22.30 0.74 39.92
CA ALA A 253 -22.78 -0.44 39.22
C ALA A 253 -24.07 -0.99 39.85
N GLU A 254 -24.84 -1.71 39.04
CA GLU A 254 -26.06 -2.38 39.46
C GLU A 254 -25.74 -3.83 39.85
N PHE A 255 -26.25 -4.26 41.00
CA PHE A 255 -26.05 -5.62 41.48
C PHE A 255 -26.89 -6.59 40.64
N PHE A 256 -26.25 -7.57 40.01
CA PHE A 256 -26.94 -8.49 39.10
C PHE A 256 -28.07 -9.26 39.80
N LYS A 257 -27.87 -9.70 41.04
CA LYS A 257 -28.89 -10.41 41.84
C LYS A 257 -29.77 -9.47 42.68
N ASP A 258 -29.86 -8.19 42.33
CA ASP A 258 -30.76 -7.26 43.03
C ASP A 258 -32.22 -7.72 42.95
N ARG A 259 -32.85 -7.79 44.12
CA ARG A 259 -34.24 -8.19 44.34
C ARG A 259 -35.09 -7.13 45.04
N THR A 260 -34.53 -5.96 45.33
CA THR A 260 -35.19 -4.89 46.11
C THR A 260 -36.54 -4.48 45.52
N SER A 261 -36.67 -4.51 44.18
CA SER A 261 -37.92 -4.21 43.48
C SER A 261 -39.04 -5.24 43.70
N PHE A 262 -38.73 -6.44 44.20
CA PHE A 262 -39.67 -7.56 44.36
C PHE A 262 -39.99 -7.88 45.83
N GLU A 263 -39.32 -7.24 46.80
CA GLU A 263 -39.48 -7.55 48.24
C GLU A 263 -40.89 -7.29 48.77
N ARG A 264 -41.67 -6.45 48.07
CA ARG A 264 -43.02 -6.04 48.48
C ARG A 264 -44.13 -6.99 47.99
N LEU A 265 -43.80 -8.00 47.18
CA LEU A 265 -44.77 -8.97 46.64
C LEU A 265 -45.23 -9.95 47.74
N LYS A 266 -46.54 -10.10 47.91
CA LYS A 266 -47.16 -10.86 49.00
C LYS A 266 -47.21 -12.37 48.72
N TYR A 267 -47.48 -12.75 47.48
CA TYR A 267 -47.72 -14.14 47.05
C TYR A 267 -46.64 -14.69 46.13
N LEU A 268 -45.74 -13.84 45.66
CA LEU A 268 -44.61 -14.23 44.82
C LEU A 268 -43.27 -14.12 45.56
N ASN A 269 -42.41 -15.10 45.36
CA ASN A 269 -40.98 -15.01 45.61
C ASN A 269 -40.27 -14.90 44.26
N VAL A 270 -39.38 -13.91 44.10
CA VAL A 270 -38.64 -13.69 42.86
C VAL A 270 -37.16 -13.76 43.16
N GLU A 271 -36.49 -14.70 42.52
CA GLU A 271 -35.04 -14.85 42.58
C GLU A 271 -34.43 -14.56 41.22
N VAL A 272 -33.26 -13.89 41.24
CA VAL A 272 -32.49 -13.69 40.02
C VAL A 272 -31.47 -14.80 39.92
N ILE A 273 -31.61 -15.61 38.88
CA ILE A 273 -30.70 -16.70 38.56
C ILE A 273 -29.97 -16.42 37.25
N ASN A 274 -28.81 -17.06 37.10
CA ASN A 274 -28.11 -17.12 35.84
C ASN A 274 -28.98 -17.84 34.79
N ASP A 275 -28.79 -17.52 33.51
CA ASP A 275 -29.49 -18.25 32.44
C ASP A 275 -28.90 -19.69 32.37
N TYR A 276 -29.52 -20.57 31.59
CA TYR A 276 -28.92 -21.88 31.39
C TYR A 276 -27.59 -21.71 30.64
N GLY A 277 -26.51 -22.26 31.20
CA GLY A 277 -25.19 -22.21 30.58
C GLY A 277 -25.20 -22.83 29.18
N ILE A 278 -24.46 -22.24 28.24
CA ILE A 278 -24.35 -22.77 26.87
C ILE A 278 -23.71 -24.16 26.90
N GLN A 279 -24.37 -25.13 26.27
CA GLN A 279 -23.81 -26.46 26.13
C GLN A 279 -22.53 -26.40 25.27
N SER A 280 -21.48 -27.14 25.68
CA SER A 280 -20.16 -27.12 25.04
C SER A 280 -20.17 -27.35 23.52
N GLN A 281 -21.15 -28.09 23.00
CA GLN A 281 -21.34 -28.35 21.57
C GLN A 281 -21.83 -27.09 20.83
N HIS A 282 -22.88 -26.43 21.34
CA HIS A 282 -23.38 -25.19 20.76
C HIS A 282 -22.36 -24.05 20.80
N MET A 283 -21.46 -24.05 21.79
CA MET A 283 -20.35 -23.10 21.85
C MET A 283 -19.33 -23.32 20.73
N GLN A 284 -19.04 -24.59 20.39
CA GLN A 284 -18.15 -24.91 19.27
C GLN A 284 -18.76 -24.43 17.96
N ASP A 285 -20.03 -24.78 17.70
CA ASP A 285 -20.75 -24.35 16.51
C ASP A 285 -20.81 -22.82 16.40
N PHE A 286 -21.02 -22.12 17.52
CA PHE A 286 -21.05 -20.66 17.55
C PHE A 286 -19.68 -20.04 17.27
N ALA A 287 -18.61 -20.55 17.87
CA ALA A 287 -17.25 -20.10 17.59
C ALA A 287 -16.87 -20.34 16.13
N ASP A 288 -17.20 -21.51 15.57
CA ASP A 288 -16.95 -21.85 14.17
C ASP A 288 -17.75 -20.96 13.21
N ARG A 289 -18.99 -20.56 13.58
CA ARG A 289 -19.77 -19.60 12.80
C ARG A 289 -19.24 -18.17 12.89
N ILE A 290 -18.78 -17.73 14.06
CA ILE A 290 -18.08 -16.44 14.20
C ILE A 290 -16.83 -16.46 13.31
N LYS A 291 -16.02 -17.51 13.41
CA LYS A 291 -14.84 -17.69 12.57
C LYS A 291 -15.20 -17.67 11.09
N ALA A 292 -16.21 -18.42 10.65
CA ALA A 292 -16.66 -18.42 9.26
C ALA A 292 -17.20 -17.05 8.81
N TYR A 293 -17.86 -16.31 9.70
CA TYR A 293 -18.32 -14.94 9.44
C TYR A 293 -17.15 -13.98 9.26
N TYR A 294 -16.13 -14.06 10.13
CA TYR A 294 -14.89 -13.29 9.98
C TYR A 294 -14.05 -13.75 8.80
N GLU A 295 -14.05 -15.04 8.44
CA GLU A 295 -13.40 -15.55 7.23
C GLU A 295 -14.09 -15.08 5.95
N LYS A 296 -15.43 -14.97 5.94
CA LYS A 296 -16.19 -14.36 4.84
C LYS A 296 -16.04 -12.84 4.83
N LYS A 297 -15.94 -12.21 6.00
CA LYS A 297 -15.67 -10.78 6.18
C LYS A 297 -14.18 -10.45 6.31
N LYS A 298 -13.26 -11.35 5.94
CA LYS A 298 -11.78 -11.18 6.06
C LYS A 298 -11.24 -9.93 5.38
N ALA A 299 -12.08 -9.22 4.62
CA ALA A 299 -11.79 -7.97 3.95
C ALA A 299 -12.33 -6.69 4.64
N VAL A 300 -13.15 -6.77 5.69
CA VAL A 300 -13.86 -5.58 6.23
C VAL A 300 -13.58 -5.37 7.70
N LYS A 301 -12.46 -4.68 7.98
CA LYS A 301 -12.37 -3.88 9.21
C LYS A 301 -12.46 -2.38 8.97
N ARG A 302 -12.12 -1.93 7.77
CA ARG A 302 -12.45 -0.65 7.13
C ARG A 302 -11.86 -0.70 5.73
N GLU A 303 -12.65 -0.33 4.74
CA GLU A 303 -12.20 -0.22 3.35
C GLU A 303 -11.72 1.21 3.10
N LEU A 304 -10.91 1.40 2.05
CA LEU A 304 -10.45 2.72 1.65
C LEU A 304 -11.60 3.73 1.47
N LYS A 305 -12.76 3.29 0.98
CA LYS A 305 -13.94 4.14 0.79
C LYS A 305 -14.43 4.77 2.09
N ASP A 306 -14.17 4.14 3.24
CA ASP A 306 -14.55 4.68 4.56
C ASP A 306 -13.71 5.91 4.93
N LEU A 307 -12.60 6.16 4.23
CA LEU A 307 -11.79 7.38 4.31
C LEU A 307 -12.10 8.39 3.19
N GLN A 308 -13.05 8.10 2.30
CA GLN A 308 -13.32 8.90 1.11
C GLN A 308 -14.72 9.51 1.20
N ARG A 309 -14.77 10.82 1.43
CA ARG A 309 -16.02 11.57 1.53
C ARG A 309 -16.37 12.17 0.18
N GLU A 310 -17.44 11.68 -0.46
CA GLU A 310 -17.84 12.11 -1.82
C GLU A 310 -18.01 13.63 -1.95
N GLN A 311 -18.50 14.31 -0.91
CA GLN A 311 -18.60 15.78 -0.86
C GLN A 311 -17.25 16.50 -0.88
N GLU A 312 -16.14 15.82 -0.54
CA GLU A 312 -14.78 16.38 -0.58
C GLU A 312 -14.02 15.99 -1.86
N PHE A 313 -14.63 15.22 -2.77
CA PHE A 313 -14.00 14.76 -4.01
C PHE A 313 -13.50 15.93 -4.87
N TRP A 314 -12.18 16.02 -5.07
CA TRP A 314 -11.51 17.13 -5.79
C TRP A 314 -11.90 18.53 -5.32
N THR A 315 -12.08 18.70 -4.02
CA THR A 315 -12.35 20.02 -3.40
C THR A 315 -11.12 20.63 -2.72
N LYS A 316 -10.09 19.81 -2.43
CA LYS A 316 -8.91 20.28 -1.69
C LYS A 316 -7.92 20.99 -2.60
N SER A 317 -7.33 22.07 -2.08
CA SER A 317 -6.23 22.78 -2.71
C SER A 317 -4.89 22.33 -2.13
N SER A 318 -3.95 22.03 -3.01
CA SER A 318 -2.56 21.72 -2.67
C SER A 318 -1.70 22.98 -2.51
N GLN A 319 -2.26 24.18 -2.41
CA GLN A 319 -1.45 25.42 -2.43
C GLN A 319 -0.41 25.45 -1.32
N PHE A 320 -0.83 25.19 -0.08
CA PHE A 320 0.05 25.21 1.10
C PHE A 320 0.48 23.81 1.53
N LYS A 321 -0.47 22.86 1.56
CA LYS A 321 -0.23 21.48 1.96
C LYS A 321 -1.07 20.49 1.19
N VAL A 322 -0.63 19.24 1.19
CA VAL A 322 -1.43 18.07 0.82
C VAL A 322 -1.65 17.28 2.10
N SER A 323 -2.92 17.07 2.43
CA SER A 323 -3.36 16.31 3.60
C SER A 323 -4.46 15.33 3.18
N VAL A 324 -4.20 14.03 3.36
CA VAL A 324 -5.15 12.95 3.07
C VAL A 324 -5.18 11.94 4.20
N PRO A 325 -6.35 11.43 4.60
CA PRO A 325 -6.42 10.38 5.60
C PRO A 325 -5.81 9.08 5.06
N VAL A 326 -5.09 8.33 5.90
CA VAL A 326 -4.45 7.05 5.54
C VAL A 326 -4.77 5.92 6.51
N GLY A 327 -5.47 6.22 7.60
CA GLY A 327 -5.85 5.24 8.61
C GLY A 327 -6.56 5.90 9.79
N TRP A 328 -6.77 5.13 10.86
CA TRP A 328 -7.32 5.64 12.11
C TRP A 328 -6.50 5.21 13.31
N ASP A 329 -6.34 6.09 14.28
CA ASP A 329 -5.63 5.75 15.51
C ASP A 329 -6.46 4.88 16.47
N ILE A 330 -5.87 4.59 17.62
CA ILE A 330 -6.48 3.83 18.71
C ILE A 330 -7.80 4.44 19.23
N ASN A 331 -8.04 5.74 18.98
CA ASN A 331 -9.25 6.47 19.35
C ASN A 331 -10.23 6.60 18.16
N HIS A 332 -9.94 5.93 17.05
CA HIS A 332 -10.65 6.04 15.78
C HIS A 332 -10.69 7.46 15.21
N GLU A 333 -9.70 8.30 15.52
CA GLU A 333 -9.49 9.57 14.82
C GLU A 333 -8.65 9.31 13.56
N GLU A 334 -8.97 10.00 12.46
CA GLU A 334 -8.22 9.86 11.21
C GLU A 334 -6.75 10.28 11.41
N VAL A 335 -5.85 9.46 10.87
CA VAL A 335 -4.43 9.79 10.74
C VAL A 335 -4.23 10.28 9.32
N CYS A 336 -3.80 11.53 9.18
CA CYS A 336 -3.55 12.15 7.89
C CYS A 336 -2.07 12.07 7.51
N PHE A 337 -1.80 11.62 6.29
CA PHE A 337 -0.55 11.88 5.61
C PHE A 337 -0.51 13.36 5.21
N GLU A 338 0.54 14.07 5.63
CA GLU A 338 0.69 15.51 5.36
C GLU A 338 2.06 15.85 4.78
N ILE A 339 2.08 16.66 3.72
CA ILE A 339 3.29 17.23 3.10
C ILE A 339 3.04 18.68 2.69
N GLY A 340 4.10 19.50 2.62
CA GLY A 340 4.07 20.85 2.03
C GLY A 340 4.49 21.99 2.96
N GLU A 341 4.31 21.81 4.27
CA GLU A 341 4.65 22.81 5.29
C GLU A 341 5.93 22.43 6.07
N ALA A 342 5.77 21.89 7.28
CA ALA A 342 6.88 21.46 8.12
C ALA A 342 7.51 20.16 7.61
N GLN A 343 6.68 19.21 7.18
CA GLN A 343 7.13 17.93 6.64
C GLN A 343 6.98 17.88 5.13
N ASN A 344 7.97 17.32 4.44
CA ASN A 344 8.10 17.44 2.97
C ASN A 344 8.29 16.13 2.25
N HIS A 345 8.93 15.18 2.91
CA HIS A 345 9.34 13.91 2.36
C HIS A 345 9.01 12.82 3.36
N THR A 346 8.70 11.63 2.87
CA THR A 346 8.23 10.53 3.69
C THR A 346 9.06 9.28 3.43
N LEU A 347 9.48 8.62 4.50
CA LEU A 347 10.09 7.30 4.48
C LEU A 347 9.03 6.27 4.88
N ILE A 348 8.86 5.22 4.09
CA ILE A 348 7.97 4.10 4.39
C ILE A 348 8.83 2.84 4.48
N CYS A 349 8.76 2.14 5.60
CA CYS A 349 9.47 0.87 5.79
C CYS A 349 8.51 -0.21 6.27
N GLY A 350 8.70 -1.44 5.81
CA GLY A 350 7.92 -2.59 6.25
C GLY A 350 8.33 -3.87 5.54
N ARG A 351 8.58 -4.94 6.30
CA ARG A 351 9.04 -6.23 5.76
C ARG A 351 8.06 -6.80 4.73
N SER A 352 8.49 -7.79 3.96
CA SER A 352 7.60 -8.50 3.04
C SER A 352 6.34 -9.02 3.75
N GLY A 353 5.17 -8.77 3.18
CA GLY A 353 3.88 -9.14 3.77
C GLY A 353 3.34 -8.20 4.86
N SER A 354 4.05 -7.11 5.20
CA SER A 354 3.65 -6.11 6.20
C SER A 354 2.45 -5.24 5.80
N GLY A 355 2.07 -5.21 4.51
CA GLY A 355 1.03 -4.33 3.99
C GLY A 355 1.54 -3.08 3.27
N LYS A 356 2.85 -2.93 3.04
CA LYS A 356 3.45 -1.79 2.31
C LYS A 356 2.75 -1.46 1.00
N SER A 357 2.59 -2.44 0.13
CA SER A 357 1.84 -2.36 -1.13
C SER A 357 0.42 -1.79 -0.94
N ASN A 358 -0.35 -2.37 -0.01
CA ASN A 358 -1.69 -1.89 0.32
C ASN A 358 -1.68 -0.43 0.82
N PHE A 359 -0.73 -0.07 1.69
CA PHE A 359 -0.59 1.29 2.18
C PHE A 359 -0.28 2.30 1.06
N LEU A 360 0.62 1.96 0.13
CA LEU A 360 0.93 2.79 -1.03
C LEU A 360 -0.32 3.01 -1.90
N HIS A 361 -1.13 1.97 -2.10
CA HIS A 361 -2.40 2.08 -2.82
C HIS A 361 -3.44 2.96 -2.10
N VAL A 362 -3.58 2.81 -0.77
CA VAL A 362 -4.43 3.68 0.07
C VAL A 362 -4.02 5.13 -0.11
N LEU A 363 -2.72 5.42 -0.03
CA LEU A 363 -2.17 6.77 -0.17
C LEU A 363 -2.41 7.33 -1.58
N ILE A 364 -2.02 6.60 -2.63
CA ILE A 364 -2.18 7.04 -4.03
C ILE A 364 -3.64 7.33 -4.37
N GLN A 365 -4.56 6.44 -4.01
CA GLN A 365 -5.97 6.63 -4.30
C GLN A 365 -6.57 7.79 -3.49
N ASN A 366 -6.21 7.98 -2.22
CA ASN A 366 -6.71 9.13 -1.46
C ASN A 366 -6.12 10.46 -1.97
N LEU A 367 -4.87 10.49 -2.41
CA LEU A 367 -4.31 11.65 -3.11
C LEU A 367 -5.14 11.97 -4.36
N ALA A 368 -5.42 10.97 -5.19
CA ALA A 368 -6.21 11.12 -6.41
C ALA A 368 -7.70 11.40 -6.16
N PHE A 369 -8.26 11.01 -5.01
CA PHE A 369 -9.65 11.27 -4.65
C PHE A 369 -9.86 12.72 -4.16
N TYR A 370 -8.96 13.21 -3.31
CA TYR A 370 -9.13 14.52 -2.67
C TYR A 370 -8.62 15.70 -3.50
N TYR A 371 -7.63 15.49 -4.37
CA TYR A 371 -6.99 16.54 -5.18
C TYR A 371 -7.19 16.24 -6.66
N ALA A 372 -7.49 17.26 -7.46
CA ALA A 372 -7.58 17.12 -8.91
C ALA A 372 -6.18 16.97 -9.56
N PRO A 373 -6.06 16.46 -10.79
CA PRO A 373 -4.75 16.28 -11.46
C PRO A 373 -3.95 17.56 -11.71
N ASN A 374 -4.61 18.73 -11.75
CA ASN A 374 -3.96 20.04 -11.81
C ASN A 374 -3.45 20.54 -10.44
N GLU A 375 -3.87 19.90 -9.34
CA GLU A 375 -3.37 20.16 -7.98
C GLU A 375 -2.20 19.23 -7.62
N VAL A 376 -2.28 17.96 -8.00
CA VAL A 376 -1.29 16.91 -7.66
C VAL A 376 -1.00 16.04 -8.88
N GLN A 377 0.28 15.86 -9.18
CA GLN A 377 0.78 14.90 -10.17
C GLN A 377 1.66 13.85 -9.49
N LEU A 378 1.48 12.59 -9.89
CA LEU A 378 2.14 11.42 -9.34
C LEU A 378 3.20 10.88 -10.31
N PHE A 379 4.36 10.53 -9.76
CA PHE A 379 5.39 9.75 -10.43
C PHE A 379 5.59 8.47 -9.62
N LEU A 380 5.28 7.34 -10.23
CA LEU A 380 5.28 6.04 -9.57
C LEU A 380 6.43 5.21 -10.13
N LEU A 381 7.47 4.99 -9.33
CA LEU A 381 8.65 4.21 -9.71
C LEU A 381 8.70 2.92 -8.91
N ASP A 382 8.68 1.80 -9.60
CA ASP A 382 8.81 0.47 -9.01
C ASP A 382 10.18 -0.14 -9.36
N TYR A 383 10.95 -0.55 -8.36
CA TYR A 383 12.22 -1.27 -8.51
C TYR A 383 12.09 -2.76 -8.23
N LYS A 384 10.89 -3.26 -7.94
CA LYS A 384 10.61 -4.66 -7.67
C LYS A 384 10.17 -5.37 -8.95
N GLU A 385 10.44 -6.68 -9.03
CA GLU A 385 9.90 -7.55 -10.11
C GLU A 385 8.36 -7.69 -10.03
N GLY A 386 7.74 -7.27 -8.92
CA GLY A 386 6.30 -7.24 -8.75
C GLY A 386 5.75 -5.91 -9.21
N VAL A 387 4.97 -5.92 -10.28
CA VAL A 387 4.42 -4.77 -11.01
C VAL A 387 3.36 -3.96 -10.22
N GLU A 388 3.66 -3.53 -9.00
CA GLU A 388 2.70 -2.95 -8.03
C GLU A 388 1.92 -1.77 -8.64
N PHE A 389 2.64 -0.85 -9.28
CA PHE A 389 2.02 0.33 -9.88
C PHE A 389 1.42 0.09 -11.27
N ASN A 390 1.52 -1.11 -11.84
CA ASN A 390 0.90 -1.44 -13.13
C ASN A 390 -0.63 -1.35 -13.08
N ALA A 391 -1.22 -1.45 -11.89
CA ALA A 391 -2.63 -1.15 -11.64
C ALA A 391 -3.04 0.26 -12.11
N TYR A 392 -2.10 1.20 -12.23
CA TYR A 392 -2.32 2.57 -12.68
C TYR A 392 -1.86 2.83 -14.13
N ALA A 393 -1.38 1.81 -14.84
CA ALA A 393 -0.87 1.92 -16.22
C ALA A 393 -1.70 1.12 -17.26
N ASN A 394 -2.34 0.02 -16.87
CA ASN A 394 -3.05 -0.87 -17.80
C ASN A 394 -4.35 -1.42 -17.15
N PRO A 395 -5.51 -1.44 -17.85
CA PRO A 395 -5.79 -0.99 -19.22
C PRO A 395 -6.10 0.49 -19.37
N THR A 396 -6.20 1.22 -18.25
CA THR A 396 -6.49 2.66 -18.26
C THR A 396 -5.54 3.34 -17.30
N ILE A 397 -4.88 4.39 -17.78
CA ILE A 397 -3.95 5.16 -16.96
C ILE A 397 -4.71 6.03 -15.96
N LEU A 398 -4.16 6.18 -14.76
CA LEU A 398 -4.67 7.15 -13.79
C LEU A 398 -4.29 8.57 -14.24
N GLU A 399 -5.24 9.50 -14.29
CA GLU A 399 -5.03 10.88 -14.77
C GLU A 399 -3.97 11.65 -13.96
N HIS A 400 -3.83 11.34 -12.67
CA HIS A 400 -2.78 11.92 -11.83
C HIS A 400 -1.39 11.35 -12.15
N ALA A 401 -1.29 10.14 -12.71
CA ALA A 401 -0.03 9.44 -12.92
C ALA A 401 0.66 9.93 -14.19
N ARG A 402 1.55 10.90 -14.04
CA ARG A 402 2.38 11.44 -15.12
C ARG A 402 3.48 10.46 -15.55
N LEU A 403 3.96 9.65 -14.61
CA LEU A 403 4.90 8.55 -14.87
C LEU A 403 4.47 7.30 -14.10
N VAL A 404 4.45 6.17 -14.79
CA VAL A 404 4.44 4.85 -14.16
C VAL A 404 5.61 4.04 -14.71
N SER A 405 6.54 3.68 -13.83
CA SER A 405 7.69 2.82 -14.14
C SER A 405 7.50 1.47 -13.45
N VAL A 406 7.24 0.43 -14.24
CA VAL A 406 6.81 -0.89 -13.76
C VAL A 406 8.00 -1.83 -13.46
N ALA A 407 9.17 -1.53 -14.04
CA ALA A 407 10.43 -2.24 -13.77
C ALA A 407 11.58 -1.27 -14.04
N SER A 408 11.95 -0.49 -13.03
CA SER A 408 12.92 0.60 -13.15
C SER A 408 14.34 0.06 -13.08
N SER A 409 15.23 0.48 -13.99
CA SER A 409 16.67 0.30 -13.81
C SER A 409 17.26 1.41 -12.93
N VAL A 410 18.42 1.15 -12.32
CA VAL A 410 19.16 2.19 -11.58
C VAL A 410 19.43 3.40 -12.49
N GLY A 411 19.88 3.15 -13.72
CA GLY A 411 20.13 4.20 -14.73
C GLY A 411 18.93 5.08 -15.03
N PHE A 412 17.75 4.47 -15.24
CA PHE A 412 16.51 5.22 -15.41
C PHE A 412 16.21 6.08 -14.17
N GLY A 413 16.43 5.54 -12.97
CA GLY A 413 16.31 6.27 -11.72
C GLY A 413 17.19 7.51 -11.63
N VAL A 414 18.49 7.36 -11.91
CA VAL A 414 19.44 8.49 -11.93
C VAL A 414 19.01 9.55 -12.96
N GLY A 415 18.61 9.11 -14.16
CA GLY A 415 18.11 9.99 -15.21
C GLY A 415 16.84 10.75 -14.78
N PHE A 416 15.91 10.07 -14.10
CA PHE A 416 14.70 10.66 -13.56
C PHE A 416 14.99 11.67 -12.43
N LEU A 417 15.87 11.34 -11.49
CA LEU A 417 16.28 12.26 -10.42
C LEU A 417 16.97 13.51 -10.99
N SER A 418 17.80 13.34 -12.02
CA SER A 418 18.41 14.46 -12.76
C SER A 418 17.37 15.34 -13.45
N TRP A 419 16.35 14.74 -14.07
CA TRP A 419 15.23 15.48 -14.65
C TRP A 419 14.44 16.25 -13.58
N LEU A 420 14.17 15.63 -12.43
CA LEU A 420 13.44 16.27 -11.34
C LEU A 420 14.19 17.48 -10.77
N ASP A 421 15.53 17.38 -10.66
CA ASP A 421 16.39 18.49 -10.29
C ASP A 421 16.32 19.66 -11.30
N LYS A 422 16.30 19.36 -12.60
CA LYS A 422 16.12 20.37 -13.67
C LYS A 422 14.72 21.00 -13.62
N GLU A 423 13.69 20.21 -13.37
CA GLU A 423 12.31 20.71 -13.20
C GLU A 423 12.21 21.66 -12.00
N MET A 424 12.85 21.34 -10.86
CA MET A 424 12.93 22.27 -9.73
C MET A 424 13.62 23.60 -10.10
N LYS A 425 14.72 23.55 -10.88
CA LYS A 425 15.41 24.76 -11.37
C LYS A 425 14.51 25.58 -12.29
N LYS A 426 13.82 24.94 -13.24
CA LYS A 426 12.86 25.58 -14.15
C LYS A 426 11.72 26.26 -13.38
N ARG A 427 11.16 25.59 -12.37
CA ARG A 427 10.16 26.20 -11.47
C ARG A 427 10.73 27.41 -10.76
N GLY A 428 11.95 27.35 -10.25
CA GLY A 428 12.61 28.49 -9.63
C GLY A 428 12.87 29.66 -10.59
N GLU A 429 13.14 29.40 -11.86
CA GLU A 429 13.24 30.43 -12.90
C GLU A 429 11.88 31.08 -13.18
N LEU A 430 10.80 30.30 -13.25
CA LEU A 430 9.43 30.81 -13.36
C LEU A 430 9.05 31.69 -12.17
N PHE A 431 9.41 31.29 -10.96
CA PHE A 431 9.09 32.05 -9.74
C PHE A 431 9.76 33.43 -9.77
N LYS A 432 11.00 33.51 -10.28
CA LYS A 432 11.75 34.77 -10.43
C LYS A 432 11.21 35.72 -11.50
N GLN A 433 10.32 35.25 -12.39
CA GLN A 433 9.68 36.13 -13.39
C GLN A 433 8.61 37.02 -12.77
N PHE A 434 8.12 36.68 -11.58
CA PHE A 434 7.20 37.49 -10.78
C PHE A 434 7.98 38.38 -9.79
N ASP A 435 7.27 39.23 -9.04
CA ASP A 435 7.88 40.12 -8.06
C ASP A 435 8.83 39.40 -7.09
N ALA A 436 9.78 40.13 -6.51
CA ALA A 436 10.86 39.62 -5.64
C ALA A 436 10.39 38.82 -4.39
N ASN A 437 9.08 38.76 -4.15
CA ASN A 437 8.46 38.07 -3.02
C ASN A 437 8.04 36.62 -3.34
N VAL A 438 8.03 36.17 -4.61
CA VAL A 438 7.64 34.80 -4.97
C VAL A 438 8.83 33.84 -4.77
N LYS A 439 8.89 33.21 -3.58
CA LYS A 439 10.02 32.36 -3.16
C LYS A 439 9.72 30.86 -3.17
N ASP A 440 8.45 30.49 -3.28
CA ASP A 440 8.00 29.10 -3.25
C ASP A 440 6.71 28.87 -4.08
N LEU A 441 6.31 27.61 -4.18
CA LEU A 441 5.12 27.19 -4.91
C LEU A 441 3.85 27.86 -4.37
N SER A 442 3.70 27.98 -3.05
CA SER A 442 2.49 28.59 -2.46
C SER A 442 2.29 30.03 -2.93
N ALA A 443 3.36 30.83 -2.94
CA ALA A 443 3.33 32.21 -3.43
C ALA A 443 3.16 32.28 -4.96
N TYR A 444 3.79 31.36 -5.70
CA TYR A 444 3.62 31.30 -7.16
C TYR A 444 2.17 31.02 -7.54
N ARG A 445 1.49 30.18 -6.77
CA ARG A 445 0.11 29.77 -7.02
C ARG A 445 -0.93 30.88 -6.85
N GLU A 446 -0.54 32.04 -6.34
CA GLU A 446 -1.37 33.26 -6.37
C GLU A 446 -1.42 33.90 -7.77
N HIS A 447 -0.47 33.54 -8.65
CA HIS A 447 -0.28 34.14 -9.97
C HIS A 447 -0.51 33.16 -11.14
N GLY A 448 -0.37 31.85 -10.91
CA GLY A 448 -0.56 30.85 -11.95
C GLY A 448 -0.75 29.43 -11.42
N GLU A 449 -1.20 28.53 -12.28
CA GLU A 449 -1.41 27.12 -11.92
C GLU A 449 -0.11 26.32 -11.98
N MET A 450 0.16 25.54 -10.94
CA MET A 450 1.29 24.60 -10.92
C MET A 450 1.02 23.48 -9.90
N PRO A 451 0.95 22.20 -10.34
CA PRO A 451 0.70 21.08 -9.43
C PRO A 451 1.92 20.79 -8.55
N ARG A 452 1.66 20.22 -7.38
CA ARG A 452 2.68 19.53 -6.59
C ARG A 452 3.05 18.21 -7.26
N LEU A 453 4.35 17.92 -7.32
CA LEU A 453 4.87 16.66 -7.83
C LEU A 453 5.14 15.74 -6.65
N ILE A 454 4.41 14.63 -6.59
CA ILE A 454 4.61 13.59 -5.57
C ILE A 454 5.25 12.39 -6.25
N VAL A 455 6.46 12.05 -5.82
CA VAL A 455 7.27 10.98 -6.38
C VAL A 455 7.29 9.83 -5.39
N VAL A 456 6.65 8.72 -5.76
CA VAL A 456 6.63 7.48 -5.01
C VAL A 456 7.68 6.54 -5.61
N ILE A 457 8.69 6.19 -4.83
CA ILE A 457 9.72 5.22 -5.23
C ILE A 457 9.59 4.01 -4.32
N ASP A 458 9.12 2.90 -4.87
CA ASP A 458 9.11 1.62 -4.17
C ASP A 458 10.43 0.87 -4.35
N GLU A 459 10.90 0.28 -3.26
CA GLU A 459 12.24 -0.31 -3.11
C GLU A 459 13.38 0.66 -3.51
N PHE A 460 13.32 1.90 -3.02
CA PHE A 460 14.27 2.96 -3.38
C PHE A 460 15.75 2.61 -3.08
N GLN A 461 16.01 1.68 -2.16
CA GLN A 461 17.34 1.22 -1.81
C GLN A 461 18.08 0.56 -2.99
N VAL A 462 17.36 0.07 -3.99
CA VAL A 462 17.92 -0.47 -5.24
C VAL A 462 18.69 0.61 -6.02
N LEU A 463 18.34 1.90 -5.87
CA LEU A 463 19.11 3.00 -6.44
C LEU A 463 20.56 3.05 -5.93
N PHE A 464 20.84 2.42 -4.79
CA PHE A 464 22.15 2.39 -4.15
C PHE A 464 22.87 1.04 -4.30
N SER A 465 22.28 0.06 -5.00
CA SER A 465 22.86 -1.27 -5.12
C SER A 465 23.92 -1.42 -6.22
N ASP A 466 24.09 -0.42 -7.09
CA ASP A 466 25.11 -0.47 -8.14
C ASP A 466 26.53 -0.29 -7.55
N SER A 467 27.43 -1.17 -7.98
CA SER A 467 28.83 -1.26 -7.56
C SER A 467 29.71 -0.09 -8.03
N SER A 468 29.23 0.76 -8.93
CA SER A 468 30.02 1.93 -9.37
C SER A 468 29.88 3.11 -8.41
N THR A 469 30.99 3.53 -7.81
CA THR A 469 31.05 4.65 -6.84
C THR A 469 30.44 5.94 -7.42
N LYS A 470 30.62 6.18 -8.72
CA LYS A 470 30.16 7.40 -9.41
C LYS A 470 28.62 7.51 -9.52
N GLU A 471 27.92 6.42 -9.84
CA GLU A 471 26.45 6.47 -9.95
C GLU A 471 25.80 6.61 -8.57
N LYS A 472 26.35 5.94 -7.55
CA LYS A 472 25.92 6.10 -6.16
C LYS A 472 26.09 7.56 -5.70
N GLU A 473 27.24 8.18 -5.97
CA GLU A 473 27.49 9.60 -5.65
C GLU A 473 26.49 10.53 -6.34
N ARG A 474 26.11 10.24 -7.59
CA ARG A 474 25.09 11.02 -8.32
C ARG A 474 23.71 10.89 -7.67
N VAL A 475 23.30 9.66 -7.32
CA VAL A 475 22.03 9.42 -6.61
C VAL A 475 21.99 10.20 -5.30
N GLU A 476 23.05 10.11 -4.49
CA GLU A 476 23.15 10.84 -3.23
C GLU A 476 23.09 12.36 -3.43
N ALA A 477 23.78 12.89 -4.44
CA ALA A 477 23.79 14.31 -4.75
C ALA A 477 22.39 14.83 -5.14
N TYR A 478 21.70 14.13 -6.04
CA TYR A 478 20.36 14.53 -6.48
C TYR A 478 19.35 14.44 -5.34
N LEU A 479 19.30 13.30 -4.62
CA LEU A 479 18.40 13.12 -3.49
C LEU A 479 18.66 14.17 -2.41
N THR A 480 19.92 14.46 -2.08
CA THR A 480 20.26 15.52 -1.10
C THR A 480 19.74 16.88 -1.52
N ASN A 481 19.85 17.25 -2.80
CA ASN A 481 19.34 18.55 -3.27
C ASN A 481 17.81 18.59 -3.25
N ILE A 482 17.14 17.50 -3.66
CA ILE A 482 15.68 17.39 -3.64
C ILE A 482 15.17 17.44 -2.19
N LEU A 483 15.78 16.70 -1.27
CA LEU A 483 15.36 16.69 0.14
C LEU A 483 15.50 18.06 0.81
N LYS A 484 16.51 18.85 0.42
CA LYS A 484 16.74 20.19 0.97
C LYS A 484 15.85 21.26 0.35
N LYS A 485 15.56 21.18 -0.95
CA LYS A 485 14.92 22.28 -1.71
C LYS A 485 13.54 21.93 -2.27
N GLY A 486 13.17 20.66 -2.29
CA GLY A 486 11.96 20.13 -2.94
C GLY A 486 10.70 20.85 -2.47
N ARG A 487 10.58 21.12 -1.16
CA ARG A 487 9.44 21.85 -0.57
C ARG A 487 9.13 23.14 -1.32
N SER A 488 10.14 24.00 -1.50
CA SER A 488 9.96 25.32 -2.11
C SER A 488 9.42 25.22 -3.53
N PHE A 489 9.76 24.16 -4.26
CA PHE A 489 9.30 23.95 -5.64
C PHE A 489 8.10 23.00 -5.76
N GLY A 490 7.52 22.59 -4.62
CA GLY A 490 6.38 21.67 -4.56
C GLY A 490 6.70 20.26 -5.02
N VAL A 491 7.93 19.80 -4.79
CA VAL A 491 8.40 18.44 -5.12
C VAL A 491 8.55 17.65 -3.83
N HIS A 492 7.93 16.47 -3.77
CA HIS A 492 7.83 15.65 -2.56
C HIS A 492 8.17 14.19 -2.86
N LEU A 493 9.20 13.65 -2.20
CA LEU A 493 9.57 12.24 -2.27
C LEU A 493 8.83 11.41 -1.20
N ILE A 494 8.30 10.27 -1.61
CA ILE A 494 7.85 9.16 -0.77
C ILE A 494 8.76 7.97 -1.13
N LEU A 495 9.68 7.64 -0.23
CA LEU A 495 10.67 6.58 -0.40
C LEU A 495 10.21 5.37 0.39
N ALA A 496 9.92 4.26 -0.29
CA ALA A 496 9.42 3.04 0.32
C ALA A 496 10.44 1.90 0.18
N THR A 497 10.61 1.10 1.23
CA THR A 497 11.53 -0.06 1.24
C THR A 497 11.01 -1.19 2.11
N GLN A 498 11.41 -2.42 1.80
CA GLN A 498 11.23 -3.56 2.71
C GLN A 498 12.18 -3.57 3.90
N THR A 499 13.40 -3.05 3.71
CA THR A 499 14.45 -3.06 4.73
C THR A 499 15.43 -1.92 4.52
N MET A 500 15.98 -1.39 5.61
CA MET A 500 17.05 -0.40 5.55
C MET A 500 18.45 -1.06 5.49
N ARG A 501 18.51 -2.39 5.55
CA ARG A 501 19.77 -3.16 5.57
C ARG A 501 20.41 -3.27 4.18
N GLY A 502 21.73 -3.39 4.15
CA GLY A 502 22.51 -3.81 2.97
C GLY A 502 22.63 -2.77 1.85
N ALA A 503 21.83 -1.71 1.88
CA ALA A 503 22.06 -0.54 1.06
C ALA A 503 22.89 0.43 1.90
N ASP A 504 24.12 0.72 1.46
CA ASP A 504 25.03 1.68 2.10
C ASP A 504 24.49 3.13 1.97
N ILE A 505 23.27 3.37 2.46
CA ILE A 505 22.56 4.63 2.36
C ILE A 505 23.07 5.54 3.46
N ASN A 506 23.45 6.74 3.07
CA ASN A 506 23.95 7.74 3.99
C ASN A 506 22.89 8.11 5.06
N LYS A 507 23.20 7.88 6.34
CA LYS A 507 22.30 8.21 7.47
C LYS A 507 21.89 9.70 7.50
N SER A 508 22.75 10.60 7.02
CA SER A 508 22.43 12.03 6.94
C SER A 508 21.30 12.35 5.94
N LEU A 509 21.09 11.48 4.95
CA LEU A 509 19.99 11.57 3.99
C LEU A 509 18.66 11.23 4.68
N MET A 510 18.65 10.14 5.44
CA MET A 510 17.48 9.71 6.23
C MET A 510 17.11 10.70 7.33
N ALA A 511 18.10 11.38 7.91
CA ALA A 511 17.86 12.42 8.92
C ALA A 511 17.09 13.63 8.38
N GLN A 512 17.08 13.87 7.06
CA GLN A 512 16.30 14.96 6.45
C GLN A 512 14.83 14.58 6.24
N ILE A 513 14.46 13.32 6.46
CA ILE A 513 13.11 12.80 6.24
C ILE A 513 12.38 12.72 7.59
N ALA A 514 11.59 13.75 7.86
CA ALA A 514 10.84 13.88 9.11
C ALA A 514 9.60 12.95 9.17
N ASN A 515 8.86 12.79 8.08
CA ASN A 515 7.74 11.86 8.04
C ASN A 515 8.23 10.44 7.88
N ARG A 516 7.84 9.56 8.79
CA ARG A 516 8.18 8.15 8.81
C ARG A 516 6.92 7.33 9.04
N ILE A 517 6.73 6.34 8.17
CA ILE A 517 5.63 5.39 8.25
C ILE A 517 6.25 4.01 8.36
N ALA A 518 6.10 3.42 9.53
CA ALA A 518 6.65 2.11 9.83
C ALA A 518 5.52 1.09 9.90
N LEU A 519 5.61 0.05 9.08
CA LEU A 519 4.71 -1.10 9.11
C LEU A 519 5.41 -2.24 9.85
N SER A 520 4.74 -3.39 10.02
CA SER A 520 5.36 -4.56 10.68
C SER A 520 6.75 -4.84 10.08
N MET A 521 7.79 -4.85 10.92
CA MET A 521 9.19 -5.08 10.53
C MET A 521 9.97 -5.70 11.68
N ASP A 522 11.27 -5.96 11.49
CA ASP A 522 12.14 -6.43 12.57
C ASP A 522 12.66 -5.28 13.46
N ALA A 523 13.24 -5.62 14.61
CA ALA A 523 13.65 -4.65 15.62
C ALA A 523 14.76 -3.71 15.14
N GLU A 524 15.64 -4.19 14.27
CA GLU A 524 16.76 -3.38 13.77
C GLU A 524 16.29 -2.36 12.74
N ASP A 525 15.42 -2.78 11.82
CA ASP A 525 14.77 -1.86 10.88
C ASP A 525 13.87 -0.87 11.63
N SER A 526 13.14 -1.33 12.65
CA SER A 526 12.34 -0.46 13.51
C SER A 526 13.20 0.58 14.23
N GLU A 527 14.33 0.19 14.83
CA GLU A 527 15.26 1.11 15.49
C GLU A 527 15.85 2.13 14.50
N SER A 528 16.20 1.68 13.29
CA SER A 528 16.73 2.55 12.24
C SER A 528 15.72 3.62 11.80
N VAL A 529 14.44 3.24 11.69
CA VAL A 529 13.35 4.10 11.19
C VAL A 529 12.65 4.88 12.30
N LEU A 530 12.51 4.34 13.51
CA LEU A 530 11.74 4.94 14.60
C LEU A 530 12.55 5.20 15.85
N SER A 531 13.84 4.84 15.90
CA SER A 531 14.64 4.88 17.14
C SER A 531 13.92 4.18 18.31
N ASP A 532 13.18 3.12 17.96
CA ASP A 532 12.34 2.31 18.83
C ASP A 532 12.00 0.99 18.13
N ASP A 533 11.68 -0.07 18.88
CA ASP A 533 11.34 -1.39 18.35
C ASP A 533 9.82 -1.64 18.21
N VAL A 534 9.00 -0.63 18.49
CA VAL A 534 7.53 -0.70 18.51
C VAL A 534 6.90 -1.26 17.21
N ALA A 535 7.57 -1.15 16.06
CA ALA A 535 7.06 -1.69 14.80
C ALA A 535 7.07 -3.24 14.74
N CYS A 536 7.80 -3.90 15.64
CA CYS A 536 7.82 -5.36 15.78
C CYS A 536 6.49 -5.94 16.26
N GLU A 537 5.78 -5.17 17.08
CA GLU A 537 4.53 -5.59 17.74
C GLU A 537 3.29 -5.31 16.87
N LEU A 538 3.49 -4.72 15.69
CA LEU A 538 2.40 -4.40 14.77
C LEU A 538 1.82 -5.66 14.14
N THR A 539 0.50 -5.71 14.09
CA THR A 539 -0.24 -6.71 13.32
C THR A 539 0.03 -6.50 11.83
N PRO A 540 0.60 -7.48 11.11
CA PRO A 540 0.91 -7.31 9.69
C PRO A 540 -0.34 -6.96 8.87
N ARG A 541 -0.17 -6.11 7.86
CA ARG A 541 -1.17 -5.65 6.87
C ARG A 541 -2.22 -4.69 7.38
N THR A 542 -2.52 -4.69 8.68
CA THR A 542 -3.63 -3.92 9.24
C THR A 542 -3.17 -2.76 10.12
N GLU A 543 -1.93 -2.76 10.59
CA GLU A 543 -1.40 -1.72 11.48
C GLU A 543 -0.12 -1.07 10.96
N GLY A 544 0.10 0.18 11.38
CA GLY A 544 1.31 0.95 11.14
C GLY A 544 1.55 1.97 12.24
N ILE A 545 2.74 2.55 12.27
CA ILE A 545 3.10 3.72 13.08
C ILE A 545 3.32 4.87 12.12
N PHE A 546 2.57 5.96 12.31
CA PHE A 546 2.84 7.24 11.69
C PHE A 546 3.66 8.10 12.66
N ASN A 547 4.75 8.68 12.18
CA ASN A 547 5.57 9.64 12.91
C ASN A 547 5.94 10.80 11.98
N ASN A 548 5.79 12.03 12.44
CA ASN A 548 6.06 13.23 11.63
C ASN A 548 7.22 14.08 12.18
N ASN A 549 8.08 13.47 13.01
CA ASN A 549 9.15 14.13 13.73
C ASN A 549 10.42 13.24 13.80
N GLY A 550 10.81 12.68 12.66
CA GLY A 550 12.11 12.03 12.49
C GLY A 550 12.30 10.77 13.35
N GLY A 551 11.21 10.08 13.70
CA GLY A 551 11.21 8.88 14.52
C GLY A 551 11.07 9.14 16.03
N HIS A 552 11.00 10.38 16.51
CA HIS A 552 10.98 10.64 17.95
C HIS A 552 9.79 9.95 18.66
N LYS A 553 10.05 9.17 19.72
CA LYS A 553 9.08 8.27 20.39
C LYS A 553 7.74 8.92 20.77
N LYS A 554 7.78 10.14 21.31
CA LYS A 554 6.57 10.89 21.72
C LYS A 554 5.58 11.17 20.57
N ASP A 555 6.05 11.14 19.34
CA ASP A 555 5.28 11.46 18.13
C ASP A 555 4.86 10.18 17.38
N HIS A 556 5.10 8.99 17.94
CA HIS A 556 4.57 7.74 17.39
C HIS A 556 3.06 7.71 17.54
N LYS A 557 2.37 7.58 16.42
CA LYS A 557 0.92 7.41 16.36
C LYS A 557 0.61 6.06 15.72
N LYS A 558 0.22 5.08 16.54
CA LYS A 558 -0.28 3.80 16.04
C LYS A 558 -1.58 4.00 15.27
N MET A 559 -1.67 3.42 14.08
CA MET A 559 -2.82 3.53 13.19
C MET A 559 -3.22 2.18 12.62
N SER A 560 -4.52 2.00 12.44
CA SER A 560 -5.14 0.97 11.61
C SER A 560 -5.21 1.44 10.16
N ILE A 561 -4.78 0.59 9.22
CA ILE A 561 -4.70 0.90 7.79
C ILE A 561 -5.87 0.20 7.08
N PRO A 562 -6.70 0.91 6.31
CA PRO A 562 -7.78 0.28 5.57
C PRO A 562 -7.24 -0.61 4.45
N LYS A 563 -8.09 -1.53 3.99
CA LYS A 563 -7.79 -2.30 2.77
C LYS A 563 -8.10 -1.45 1.53
N ALA A 564 -7.14 -1.33 0.62
CA ALA A 564 -7.37 -0.84 -0.74
C ALA A 564 -8.20 -1.86 -1.55
N PRO A 565 -9.01 -1.42 -2.53
CA PRO A 565 -9.75 -2.34 -3.38
C PRO A 565 -8.82 -3.23 -4.20
N ASP A 566 -9.21 -4.49 -4.42
CA ASP A 566 -8.45 -5.43 -5.26
C ASP A 566 -8.57 -5.09 -6.76
N ASP A 567 -9.66 -4.42 -7.17
CA ASP A 567 -9.86 -3.88 -8.53
C ASP A 567 -9.88 -2.35 -8.53
N PHE A 568 -8.92 -1.76 -9.23
CA PHE A 568 -8.71 -0.32 -9.32
C PHE A 568 -9.51 0.33 -10.47
N LYS A 569 -10.03 -0.47 -11.42
CA LYS A 569 -10.69 0.04 -12.63
C LYS A 569 -11.90 0.92 -12.33
N PRO A 570 -12.79 0.60 -11.36
CA PRO A 570 -13.93 1.48 -11.06
C PRO A 570 -13.48 2.87 -10.60
N PHE A 571 -12.43 2.92 -9.77
CA PHE A 571 -11.85 4.18 -9.29
C PHE A 571 -11.22 4.98 -10.43
N ILE A 572 -10.38 4.35 -11.26
CA ILE A 572 -9.74 5.02 -12.41
C ILE A 572 -10.80 5.54 -13.40
N LYS A 573 -11.86 4.76 -13.65
CA LYS A 573 -12.97 5.17 -14.52
C LYS A 573 -13.72 6.38 -13.96
N LYS A 574 -13.93 6.45 -12.64
CA LYS A 574 -14.51 7.62 -11.97
C LYS A 574 -13.63 8.86 -12.20
N ILE A 575 -12.33 8.73 -11.94
CA ILE A 575 -11.34 9.80 -12.14
C ILE A 575 -11.34 10.29 -13.59
N HIS A 576 -11.29 9.39 -14.57
CA HIS A 576 -11.32 9.74 -16.00
C HIS A 576 -12.64 10.43 -16.40
N GLY A 577 -13.77 9.95 -15.90
CA GLY A 577 -15.08 10.58 -16.15
C GLY A 577 -15.13 12.03 -15.66
N GLU A 578 -14.65 12.28 -14.45
CA GLU A 578 -14.61 13.61 -13.83
C GLU A 578 -13.58 14.54 -14.50
N PHE A 579 -12.42 14.01 -14.87
CA PHE A 579 -11.40 14.74 -15.62
C PHE A 579 -11.97 15.31 -16.93
N ASN A 580 -12.68 14.47 -17.70
CA ASN A 580 -13.32 14.87 -18.94
C ASN A 580 -14.46 15.87 -18.73
N GLN A 581 -15.28 15.69 -17.68
CA GLN A 581 -16.38 16.61 -17.37
C GLN A 581 -15.89 18.01 -16.98
N ARG A 582 -14.79 18.10 -16.22
CA ARG A 582 -14.18 19.39 -15.83
C ARG A 582 -13.33 20.01 -16.93
N ASN A 583 -13.13 19.32 -18.06
CA ASN A 583 -12.34 19.77 -19.21
C ASN A 583 -10.93 20.27 -18.81
N LEU A 584 -10.26 19.49 -17.95
CA LEU A 584 -8.92 19.81 -17.48
C LEU A 584 -7.88 19.66 -18.61
N ALA A 585 -6.78 20.39 -18.50
CA ALA A 585 -5.69 20.33 -19.49
C ALA A 585 -5.13 18.90 -19.58
N PRO A 586 -4.94 18.34 -20.79
CA PRO A 586 -4.37 17.01 -20.97
C PRO A 586 -3.01 16.88 -20.29
N ILE A 587 -2.80 15.77 -19.59
CA ILE A 587 -1.53 15.45 -18.95
C ILE A 587 -0.77 14.46 -19.85
N GLU A 588 0.51 14.72 -20.06
CA GLU A 588 1.37 13.76 -20.75
C GLU A 588 1.64 12.57 -19.82
N HIS A 589 1.21 11.38 -20.24
CA HIS A 589 1.43 10.15 -19.48
C HIS A 589 2.59 9.34 -20.06
N LYS A 590 3.56 8.99 -19.22
CA LYS A 590 4.70 8.15 -19.61
C LYS A 590 4.64 6.81 -18.89
N ILE A 591 4.79 5.73 -19.65
CA ILE A 591 4.97 4.38 -19.12
C ILE A 591 6.40 3.94 -19.45
N TYR A 592 7.16 3.55 -18.43
CA TYR A 592 8.45 2.92 -18.62
C TYR A 592 8.38 1.49 -18.12
N ASN A 593 8.76 0.55 -18.99
CA ASN A 593 8.97 -0.83 -18.60
C ASN A 593 10.37 -1.22 -19.05
N GLY A 594 11.27 -1.36 -18.07
CA GLY A 594 12.67 -1.70 -18.28
C GLY A 594 12.89 -3.10 -18.87
N GLU A 595 11.91 -3.99 -18.83
CA GLU A 595 12.04 -5.39 -19.25
C GLU A 595 11.46 -5.67 -20.64
N THR A 596 10.60 -4.78 -21.14
CA THR A 596 10.01 -4.94 -22.47
C THR A 596 10.89 -4.29 -23.55
N PRO A 597 11.22 -5.00 -24.64
CA PRO A 597 11.82 -4.40 -25.82
C PRO A 597 10.93 -3.27 -26.37
N LEU A 598 11.55 -2.19 -26.86
CA LEU A 598 10.78 -1.12 -27.51
C LEU A 598 10.26 -1.63 -28.84
N GLU A 599 8.95 -1.49 -29.08
CA GLU A 599 8.40 -1.77 -30.38
C GLU A 599 8.85 -0.71 -31.39
N MET A 600 9.08 -1.17 -32.61
CA MET A 600 9.42 -0.27 -33.70
C MET A 600 8.22 0.60 -34.07
N PRO A 601 8.38 1.94 -34.17
CA PRO A 601 7.29 2.81 -34.55
C PRO A 601 6.85 2.54 -36.00
N ASN A 602 5.57 2.79 -36.30
CA ASN A 602 5.02 2.66 -37.65
C ASN A 602 5.76 3.50 -38.70
N THR A 603 6.38 4.60 -38.26
CA THR A 603 7.13 5.52 -39.12
C THR A 603 8.46 5.83 -38.45
N LEU A 604 9.57 5.49 -39.11
CA LEU A 604 10.89 5.91 -38.66
C LEU A 604 11.17 7.34 -39.13
N LYS A 605 11.78 8.15 -38.26
CA LYS A 605 12.32 9.47 -38.59
C LYS A 605 13.69 9.36 -39.27
N ALA A 606 13.83 8.39 -40.18
CA ALA A 606 15.05 8.16 -40.92
C ALA A 606 15.00 8.93 -42.24
N ASN A 607 16.12 9.54 -42.62
CA ASN A 607 16.31 10.17 -43.92
C ASN A 607 17.74 9.88 -44.39
N GLU A 608 18.14 10.41 -45.56
CA GLU A 608 19.43 10.11 -46.19
C GLU A 608 20.63 10.15 -45.23
N MET A 609 20.63 11.05 -44.25
CA MET A 609 21.76 11.30 -43.33
C MET A 609 21.47 10.85 -41.88
N ARG A 610 20.33 10.21 -41.59
CA ARG A 610 19.87 9.98 -40.20
C ARG A 610 19.29 8.59 -39.96
N LEU A 611 19.75 7.92 -38.90
CA LEU A 611 19.22 6.63 -38.45
C LEU A 611 18.45 6.80 -37.14
N HIS A 612 17.19 6.38 -37.15
CA HIS A 612 16.33 6.38 -35.98
C HIS A 612 16.43 5.01 -35.28
N LEU A 613 17.24 4.95 -34.22
CA LEU A 613 17.67 3.68 -33.65
C LEU A 613 16.87 3.24 -32.42
N GLY A 614 16.29 4.17 -31.68
CA GLY A 614 15.62 3.83 -30.44
C GLY A 614 15.30 5.06 -29.61
N LYS A 615 15.21 4.88 -28.30
CA LYS A 615 14.97 5.97 -27.35
C LYS A 615 16.03 6.03 -26.26
N GLU A 616 16.52 7.22 -25.93
CA GLU A 616 17.46 7.43 -24.84
C GLU A 616 16.92 6.90 -23.50
N VAL A 617 17.80 6.36 -22.67
CA VAL A 617 17.47 5.89 -21.32
C VAL A 617 17.36 7.11 -20.42
N GLY A 618 16.14 7.60 -20.24
CA GLY A 618 15.83 8.72 -19.36
C GLY A 618 14.34 9.02 -19.32
N TYR A 619 13.93 9.93 -18.42
CA TYR A 619 12.52 10.31 -18.27
C TYR A 619 11.89 10.82 -19.58
N GLU A 620 12.65 11.59 -20.38
CA GLU A 620 12.13 12.15 -21.62
C GLU A 620 11.97 11.11 -22.74
N GLN A 621 12.72 9.99 -22.66
CA GLN A 621 12.76 8.95 -23.71
C GLN A 621 12.85 9.54 -25.12
N LYS A 622 13.76 10.51 -25.32
CA LYS A 622 13.96 11.16 -26.62
C LYS A 622 14.40 10.14 -27.65
N ASP A 623 13.94 10.33 -28.89
CA ASP A 623 14.39 9.52 -30.01
C ASP A 623 15.91 9.66 -30.17
N LEU A 624 16.64 8.54 -30.15
CA LEU A 624 18.03 8.53 -30.54
C LEU A 624 18.12 8.49 -32.06
N ILE A 625 18.57 9.61 -32.63
CA ILE A 625 18.84 9.77 -34.05
C ILE A 625 20.34 9.93 -34.24
N VAL A 626 20.94 9.02 -35.02
CA VAL A 626 22.37 9.06 -35.36
C VAL A 626 22.53 9.69 -36.73
N GLU A 627 23.31 10.78 -36.81
CA GLU A 627 23.48 11.59 -38.02
C GLU A 627 24.86 11.36 -38.65
N PHE A 628 24.92 11.27 -39.99
CA PHE A 628 26.13 10.96 -40.75
C PHE A 628 26.64 12.15 -41.58
N GLU A 629 26.76 13.32 -40.97
CA GLU A 629 26.98 14.61 -41.67
C GLU A 629 28.39 14.83 -42.25
N SER A 630 29.37 13.98 -41.94
CA SER A 630 30.75 14.12 -42.42
C SER A 630 31.43 12.79 -42.75
N SER A 631 32.56 12.85 -43.45
CA SER A 631 33.41 11.68 -43.79
C SER A 631 34.10 11.02 -42.58
N GLU A 632 33.97 11.63 -41.39
CA GLU A 632 34.39 11.04 -40.11
C GLU A 632 33.22 10.40 -39.33
N SER A 633 32.01 10.41 -39.89
CA SER A 633 30.78 10.00 -39.19
C SER A 633 30.38 8.54 -39.47
N HIS A 634 31.27 7.70 -39.97
CA HIS A 634 30.96 6.28 -40.16
C HIS A 634 30.77 5.54 -38.82
N LEU A 635 29.97 4.47 -38.81
CA LEU A 635 29.53 3.83 -37.57
C LEU A 635 30.29 2.52 -37.32
N LEU A 636 30.97 2.45 -36.17
CA LEU A 636 31.58 1.21 -35.70
C LEU A 636 30.70 0.62 -34.59
N VAL A 637 30.21 -0.59 -34.81
CA VAL A 637 29.37 -1.32 -33.85
C VAL A 637 30.20 -2.38 -33.15
N VAL A 638 30.19 -2.42 -31.84
CA VAL A 638 30.96 -3.36 -31.02
C VAL A 638 30.01 -4.23 -30.22
N SER A 639 30.01 -5.52 -30.51
CA SER A 639 29.20 -6.50 -29.80
C SER A 639 29.72 -7.91 -30.05
N GLN A 640 29.94 -8.66 -28.98
CA GLN A 640 30.31 -10.07 -29.10
C GLN A 640 29.10 -11.00 -29.26
N ASP A 641 27.89 -10.55 -28.96
CA ASP A 641 26.69 -11.37 -29.09
C ASP A 641 26.17 -11.38 -30.54
N LEU A 642 25.98 -12.58 -31.09
CA LEU A 642 25.56 -12.75 -32.47
C LEU A 642 24.10 -12.33 -32.68
N ASN A 643 23.21 -12.62 -31.73
CA ASN A 643 21.80 -12.30 -31.84
C ASN A 643 21.58 -10.79 -31.73
N ALA A 644 22.33 -10.13 -30.85
CA ALA A 644 22.33 -8.69 -30.65
C ALA A 644 22.77 -7.97 -31.93
N ARG A 645 23.84 -8.43 -32.58
CA ARG A 645 24.28 -7.93 -33.90
C ARG A 645 23.22 -8.15 -34.97
N ILE A 646 22.62 -9.34 -35.05
CA ILE A 646 21.55 -9.65 -36.01
C ILE A 646 20.35 -8.71 -35.80
N ALA A 647 19.95 -8.46 -34.56
CA ALA A 647 18.86 -7.55 -34.23
C ALA A 647 19.16 -6.11 -34.70
N LEU A 648 20.37 -5.60 -34.43
CA LEU A 648 20.80 -4.29 -34.91
C LEU A 648 20.91 -4.24 -36.44
N MET A 649 21.42 -5.28 -37.10
CA MET A 649 21.46 -5.35 -38.58
C MET A 649 20.07 -5.23 -39.19
N LYS A 650 19.08 -5.94 -38.62
CA LYS A 650 17.68 -5.84 -39.07
C LYS A 650 17.11 -4.43 -38.87
N LEU A 651 17.41 -3.80 -37.72
CA LEU A 651 17.00 -2.42 -37.44
C LEU A 651 17.64 -1.43 -38.42
N PHE A 652 18.93 -1.57 -38.71
CA PHE A 652 19.63 -0.76 -39.70
C PHE A 652 19.06 -0.95 -41.10
N ALA A 653 18.84 -2.19 -41.55
CA ALA A 653 18.25 -2.48 -42.85
C ALA A 653 16.87 -1.83 -43.02
N GLN A 654 16.05 -1.84 -41.97
CA GLN A 654 14.75 -1.16 -42.00
C GLN A 654 14.87 0.37 -42.04
N ASN A 655 15.87 0.96 -41.36
CA ASN A 655 16.20 2.38 -41.50
C ASN A 655 16.65 2.73 -42.92
N PHE A 656 17.55 1.95 -43.52
CA PHE A 656 18.04 2.19 -44.90
C PHE A 656 16.92 2.06 -45.93
N LYS A 657 16.06 1.06 -45.78
CA LYS A 657 14.87 0.92 -46.62
C LYS A 657 13.96 2.13 -46.52
N THR A 658 13.77 2.68 -45.32
CA THR A 658 12.97 3.90 -45.10
C THR A 658 13.64 5.13 -45.73
N ALA A 659 14.97 5.21 -45.67
CA ALA A 659 15.77 6.26 -46.29
C ALA A 659 16.04 6.05 -47.79
N ASN A 660 15.45 5.02 -48.42
CA ASN A 660 15.67 4.65 -49.82
C ASN A 660 17.16 4.44 -50.20
N LYS A 661 17.97 3.89 -49.29
CA LYS A 661 19.39 3.56 -49.50
C LYS A 661 19.55 2.09 -49.89
N GLU A 662 20.41 1.81 -50.86
CA GLU A 662 20.77 0.43 -51.23
C GLU A 662 21.72 -0.18 -50.17
N LEU A 663 21.41 -1.37 -49.65
CA LEU A 663 22.27 -2.07 -48.68
C LEU A 663 23.23 -3.05 -49.37
N LEU A 664 24.52 -2.78 -49.25
CA LEU A 664 25.63 -3.63 -49.70
C LEU A 664 26.20 -4.40 -48.51
N PHE A 665 25.79 -5.66 -48.36
CA PHE A 665 26.14 -6.47 -47.19
C PHE A 665 27.30 -7.43 -47.45
N TYR A 666 28.41 -7.28 -46.73
CA TYR A 666 29.54 -8.21 -46.74
C TYR A 666 29.50 -9.12 -45.51
N ASN A 667 29.48 -10.43 -45.76
CA ASN A 667 29.46 -11.48 -44.76
C ASN A 667 30.86 -12.11 -44.61
N ALA A 668 31.65 -11.60 -43.67
CA ALA A 668 32.93 -12.15 -43.26
C ALA A 668 32.76 -13.34 -42.32
N GLU A 669 31.75 -13.33 -41.46
CA GLU A 669 31.59 -14.34 -40.41
C GLU A 669 30.86 -15.59 -40.89
N LYS A 670 31.51 -16.75 -40.76
CA LYS A 670 30.91 -18.02 -41.19
C LYS A 670 29.71 -18.44 -40.34
N ARG A 671 29.66 -18.04 -39.06
CA ARG A 671 28.56 -18.40 -38.14
C ARG A 671 27.23 -17.77 -38.57
N LEU A 672 27.28 -16.58 -39.18
CA LEU A 672 26.10 -15.85 -39.64
C LEU A 672 25.42 -16.54 -40.83
N LEU A 673 26.10 -17.45 -41.54
CA LEU A 673 25.55 -18.23 -42.65
C LEU A 673 24.26 -18.98 -42.26
N ARG A 674 24.13 -19.42 -41.00
CA ARG A 674 22.96 -20.14 -40.49
C ARG A 674 21.72 -19.26 -40.35
N GLU A 675 21.91 -17.95 -40.25
CA GLU A 675 20.85 -16.96 -40.02
C GLU A 675 20.49 -16.16 -41.28
N LEU A 676 21.18 -16.43 -42.40
CA LEU A 676 21.01 -15.68 -43.66
C LEU A 676 19.59 -15.74 -44.21
N ASP A 677 18.89 -16.87 -44.09
CA ASP A 677 17.52 -16.96 -44.58
C ASP A 677 16.56 -16.08 -43.76
N GLY A 678 16.82 -15.92 -42.46
CA GLY A 678 16.14 -14.94 -41.62
C GLY A 678 16.49 -13.51 -42.00
N LEU A 679 17.75 -13.21 -42.30
CA LEU A 679 18.22 -11.89 -42.72
C LEU A 679 17.70 -11.47 -44.10
N LYS A 680 17.57 -12.40 -45.05
CA LYS A 680 16.98 -12.15 -46.39
C LYS A 680 15.55 -11.65 -46.30
N LYS A 681 14.74 -12.14 -45.34
CA LYS A 681 13.38 -11.62 -45.08
C LYS A 681 13.39 -10.11 -44.76
N HIS A 682 14.50 -9.59 -44.26
CA HIS A 682 14.72 -8.18 -43.96
C HIS A 682 15.58 -7.46 -45.02
N HIS A 683 15.67 -7.99 -46.24
CA HIS A 683 16.42 -7.41 -47.37
C HIS A 683 17.94 -7.34 -47.15
N ILE A 684 18.49 -8.16 -46.25
CA ILE A 684 19.93 -8.27 -46.01
C ILE A 684 20.42 -9.51 -46.77
N THR A 685 21.02 -9.29 -47.94
CA THR A 685 21.55 -10.37 -48.79
C THR A 685 23.04 -10.16 -49.02
N PRO A 686 23.90 -11.19 -48.76
CA PRO A 686 25.32 -11.05 -49.00
C PRO A 686 25.65 -10.72 -50.45
N MET A 687 26.60 -9.82 -50.64
CA MET A 687 27.14 -9.50 -51.95
C MET A 687 27.79 -10.73 -52.60
N LYS A 688 27.65 -10.85 -53.92
CA LYS A 688 28.29 -11.91 -54.71
C LYS A 688 29.74 -11.55 -55.09
N SER A 689 30.06 -10.26 -55.17
CA SER A 689 31.37 -9.76 -55.53
C SER A 689 32.31 -9.73 -54.32
N PRO A 690 33.62 -9.97 -54.49
CA PRO A 690 34.60 -9.81 -53.41
C PRO A 690 34.64 -8.38 -52.86
N LEU A 691 34.87 -8.20 -51.55
CA LEU A 691 34.89 -6.89 -50.90
C LEU A 691 35.86 -5.92 -51.59
N MET A 692 37.04 -6.40 -51.95
CA MET A 692 38.06 -5.59 -52.61
C MET A 692 37.62 -4.97 -53.93
N SER A 693 36.77 -5.67 -54.70
CA SER A 693 36.23 -5.15 -55.97
C SER A 693 35.17 -4.06 -55.74
N VAL A 694 34.42 -4.19 -54.64
CA VAL A 694 33.39 -3.25 -54.22
C VAL A 694 34.05 -1.95 -53.74
N LEU A 695 35.18 -2.04 -53.01
CA LEU A 695 35.96 -0.87 -52.59
C LEU A 695 36.67 -0.14 -53.76
N ASP A 696 36.96 -0.83 -54.87
CA ASP A 696 37.61 -0.26 -56.06
C ASP A 696 36.63 0.44 -57.02
N THR A 697 35.37 -0.01 -57.04
CA THR A 697 34.34 0.57 -57.91
C THR A 697 33.74 1.79 -57.24
N ALA A 698 33.55 2.88 -58.00
CA ALA A 698 32.66 3.95 -57.58
C ALA A 698 31.26 3.34 -57.44
N MET A 699 30.91 2.94 -56.22
CA MET A 699 29.64 2.28 -55.92
C MET A 699 28.48 3.18 -56.37
N ASN A 700 27.30 2.59 -56.56
CA ASN A 700 26.09 3.37 -56.80
C ASN A 700 25.98 4.49 -55.75
N PRO A 701 25.77 5.76 -56.16
CA PRO A 701 25.41 6.82 -55.23
C PRO A 701 24.23 6.35 -54.38
N ASN A 702 24.13 6.84 -53.14
CA ASN A 702 22.98 6.53 -52.26
C ASN A 702 22.94 5.05 -51.76
N SER A 703 24.09 4.52 -51.29
CA SER A 703 24.22 3.14 -50.77
C SER A 703 24.93 3.05 -49.40
N VAL A 704 24.74 1.93 -48.68
CA VAL A 704 25.38 1.65 -47.38
C VAL A 704 26.17 0.36 -47.47
N LEU A 705 27.48 0.42 -47.19
CA LEU A 705 28.33 -0.76 -47.01
C LEU A 705 28.25 -1.23 -45.56
N MET A 706 27.72 -2.44 -45.33
CA MET A 706 27.65 -3.07 -44.02
C MET A 706 28.54 -4.31 -43.96
N ILE A 707 29.51 -4.31 -43.04
CA ILE A 707 30.44 -5.41 -42.79
C ILE A 707 30.09 -6.06 -41.45
N ASP A 708 29.76 -7.35 -41.45
CA ASP A 708 29.23 -8.06 -40.28
C ASP A 708 30.25 -8.37 -39.17
N ASN A 709 31.54 -8.51 -39.50
CA ASN A 709 32.58 -8.82 -38.55
C ASN A 709 33.99 -8.44 -39.04
N LEU A 710 34.51 -7.34 -38.51
CA LEU A 710 35.86 -6.84 -38.81
C LEU A 710 36.96 -7.80 -38.34
N ASN A 711 36.74 -8.57 -37.26
CA ASN A 711 37.72 -9.53 -36.78
C ASN A 711 37.94 -10.67 -37.79
N GLU A 712 36.91 -11.05 -38.55
CA GLU A 712 36.98 -12.11 -39.55
C GLU A 712 37.27 -11.60 -40.98
N ALA A 713 37.11 -10.30 -41.24
CA ALA A 713 37.41 -9.66 -42.52
C ALA A 713 38.93 -9.47 -42.75
N LYS A 714 39.67 -10.58 -42.87
CA LYS A 714 41.14 -10.60 -43.01
C LYS A 714 41.67 -9.78 -44.19
N GLU A 715 40.89 -9.63 -45.24
CA GLU A 715 41.21 -8.80 -46.41
C GLU A 715 41.42 -7.32 -46.05
N LEU A 716 40.85 -6.85 -44.92
CA LEU A 716 41.01 -5.48 -44.41
C LEU A 716 42.16 -5.32 -43.41
N HIS A 717 42.89 -6.40 -43.12
CA HIS A 717 43.99 -6.38 -42.13
C HIS A 717 45.34 -6.09 -42.76
N ASP A 718 45.48 -6.30 -44.07
CA ASP A 718 46.71 -6.00 -44.80
C ASP A 718 46.76 -4.53 -45.26
N LYS A 719 47.95 -4.10 -45.71
CA LYS A 719 48.17 -2.71 -46.13
C LYS A 719 47.31 -2.32 -47.34
N ILE A 720 47.00 -3.24 -48.26
CA ILE A 720 46.25 -2.95 -49.49
C ILE A 720 44.77 -2.74 -49.15
N GLY A 721 44.19 -3.63 -48.33
CA GLY A 721 42.84 -3.53 -47.79
C GLY A 721 42.58 -2.22 -47.07
N VAL A 722 43.47 -1.84 -46.16
CA VAL A 722 43.33 -0.60 -45.37
C VAL A 722 43.36 0.64 -46.27
N GLU A 723 44.27 0.72 -47.25
CA GLU A 723 44.35 1.89 -48.15
C GLU A 723 43.11 1.98 -49.06
N LYS A 724 42.57 0.86 -49.53
CA LYS A 724 41.33 0.84 -50.33
C LYS A 724 40.11 1.25 -49.51
N LEU A 725 39.97 0.73 -48.29
CA LEU A 725 38.92 1.16 -47.38
C LEU A 725 39.04 2.66 -47.08
N LYS A 726 40.26 3.17 -46.83
CA LYS A 726 40.51 4.59 -46.61
C LYS A 726 40.02 5.44 -47.80
N SER A 727 40.44 5.09 -49.01
CA SER A 727 40.02 5.78 -50.24
C SER A 727 38.50 5.75 -50.43
N PHE A 728 37.84 4.66 -50.05
CA PHE A 728 36.37 4.58 -50.08
C PHE A 728 35.74 5.56 -49.09
N LEU A 729 36.15 5.53 -47.80
CA LEU A 729 35.58 6.38 -46.74
C LEU A 729 35.79 7.88 -47.03
N GLU A 730 36.94 8.26 -47.58
CA GLU A 730 37.24 9.66 -47.95
C GLU A 730 36.31 10.20 -49.05
N LYS A 731 35.78 9.32 -49.92
CA LYS A 731 34.84 9.70 -51.01
C LYS A 731 33.39 9.38 -50.69
N ALA A 732 33.12 8.65 -49.62
CA ALA A 732 31.81 8.08 -49.34
C ALA A 732 30.77 9.18 -49.13
N THR A 733 31.07 10.20 -48.33
CA THR A 733 30.12 11.30 -48.05
C THR A 733 29.74 12.09 -49.31
N ASP A 734 30.69 12.37 -50.19
CA ASP A 734 30.44 13.08 -51.46
C ASP A 734 29.53 12.27 -52.40
N ASN A 735 29.48 10.94 -52.24
CA ASN A 735 28.62 10.04 -53.00
C ASN A 735 27.37 9.58 -52.22
N GLU A 736 27.09 10.22 -51.08
CA GLU A 736 26.01 9.86 -50.14
C GLU A 736 26.04 8.40 -49.69
N GLN A 737 27.25 7.89 -49.47
CA GLN A 737 27.55 6.54 -49.04
C GLN A 737 27.99 6.49 -47.59
N TYR A 738 27.65 5.40 -46.91
CA TYR A 738 28.00 5.19 -45.51
C TYR A 738 28.58 3.81 -45.29
N CYS A 739 29.52 3.71 -44.34
CA CYS A 739 30.09 2.47 -43.89
C CYS A 739 29.64 2.17 -42.46
N ILE A 740 29.14 0.95 -42.25
CA ILE A 740 28.88 0.39 -40.93
C ILE A 740 29.70 -0.88 -40.78
N ILE A 741 30.56 -0.90 -39.77
CA ILE A 741 31.42 -2.05 -39.50
C ILE A 741 31.09 -2.58 -38.13
N PHE A 742 30.78 -3.87 -38.05
CA PHE A 742 30.63 -4.57 -36.79
C PHE A 742 31.97 -5.20 -36.38
N ALA A 743 32.33 -5.10 -35.11
CA ALA A 743 33.50 -5.72 -34.51
C ALA A 743 33.06 -6.60 -33.33
N HIS A 744 33.45 -7.86 -33.36
CA HIS A 744 33.18 -8.83 -32.30
C HIS A 744 34.07 -8.57 -31.07
N ASP A 745 35.36 -8.34 -31.32
CA ASP A 745 36.37 -8.08 -30.28
C ASP A 745 37.25 -6.91 -30.71
N LEU A 746 36.84 -5.69 -30.33
CA LEU A 746 37.58 -4.48 -30.65
C LEU A 746 38.90 -4.43 -29.87
N LYS A 747 38.96 -5.02 -28.68
CA LYS A 747 40.21 -5.11 -27.90
C LYS A 747 41.27 -5.86 -28.68
N GLN A 748 40.95 -7.02 -29.24
CA GLN A 748 41.88 -7.81 -30.05
C GLN A 748 42.47 -6.99 -31.21
N ILE A 749 41.63 -6.22 -31.90
CA ILE A 749 42.06 -5.34 -32.99
C ILE A 749 42.99 -4.24 -32.45
N LYS A 750 42.64 -3.62 -31.32
CA LYS A 750 43.40 -2.54 -30.67
C LYS A 750 44.73 -2.99 -30.07
N THR A 751 44.85 -4.24 -29.63
CA THR A 751 46.09 -4.77 -29.03
C THR A 751 47.05 -5.39 -30.04
N ASN A 752 46.57 -5.78 -31.24
CA ASN A 752 47.43 -6.41 -32.25
C ASN A 752 48.40 -5.39 -32.88
N TYR A 753 49.72 -5.61 -32.75
CA TYR A 753 50.74 -4.69 -33.26
C TYR A 753 50.75 -4.55 -34.80
N ASP A 754 50.39 -5.61 -35.52
CA ASP A 754 50.42 -5.63 -36.99
C ASP A 754 49.29 -4.82 -37.63
N LEU A 755 48.26 -4.47 -36.85
CA LEU A 755 47.07 -3.73 -37.32
C LEU A 755 47.18 -2.22 -37.12
N GLY A 756 48.38 -1.66 -36.97
CA GLY A 756 48.61 -0.24 -36.69
C GLY A 756 47.85 0.72 -37.61
N LYS A 757 47.91 0.50 -38.93
CA LYS A 757 47.21 1.32 -39.92
C LYS A 757 45.69 1.22 -39.84
N LEU A 758 45.15 0.02 -39.60
CA LEU A 758 43.72 -0.18 -39.43
C LEU A 758 43.21 0.55 -38.19
N LYS A 759 43.96 0.51 -37.07
CA LYS A 759 43.61 1.26 -35.86
C LYS A 759 43.56 2.77 -36.09
N GLU A 760 44.50 3.29 -36.87
CA GLU A 760 44.56 4.71 -37.23
C GLU A 760 43.33 5.09 -38.05
N LEU A 761 43.02 4.32 -39.11
CA LEU A 761 41.83 4.49 -39.94
C LEU A 761 40.54 4.47 -39.10
N LEU A 762 40.37 3.48 -38.22
CA LEU A 762 39.20 3.39 -37.33
C LEU A 762 39.07 4.57 -36.37
N ASN A 763 40.18 5.17 -35.93
CA ASN A 763 40.13 6.34 -35.05
C ASN A 763 39.85 7.63 -35.82
N ASN A 764 40.22 7.70 -37.10
CA ASN A 764 40.02 8.88 -37.93
C ASN A 764 38.62 8.92 -38.55
N HIS A 765 38.10 7.78 -39.03
CA HIS A 765 36.86 7.76 -39.83
C HIS A 765 35.63 7.22 -39.08
N PHE A 766 35.81 6.55 -37.94
CA PHE A 766 34.71 5.97 -37.15
C PHE A 766 34.63 6.63 -35.76
N LYS A 767 34.30 7.94 -35.76
CA LYS A 767 34.13 8.73 -34.53
C LYS A 767 32.85 8.37 -33.78
N GLN A 768 31.84 7.89 -34.50
CA GLN A 768 30.60 7.38 -33.93
C GLN A 768 30.72 5.88 -33.69
N ARG A 769 30.44 5.45 -32.45
CA ARG A 769 30.59 4.07 -32.02
C ARG A 769 29.36 3.63 -31.24
N LEU A 770 28.90 2.42 -31.49
CA LEU A 770 27.77 1.82 -30.80
C LEU A 770 28.27 0.56 -30.08
N ALA A 771 28.04 0.47 -28.79
CA ALA A 771 28.38 -0.70 -27.98
C ALA A 771 27.08 -1.37 -27.52
N PHE A 772 26.93 -2.68 -27.77
CA PHE A 772 25.70 -3.40 -27.39
C PHE A 772 26.04 -4.81 -26.94
N GLU A 773 25.48 -5.24 -25.80
CA GLU A 773 25.83 -6.52 -25.15
C GLU A 773 27.34 -6.80 -25.20
N CYS A 774 28.15 -5.82 -24.78
CA CYS A 774 29.61 -5.87 -24.87
C CYS A 774 30.29 -6.02 -23.50
N TYR A 775 31.37 -6.81 -23.42
CA TYR A 775 32.16 -6.95 -22.18
C TYR A 775 32.93 -5.66 -21.86
N ARG A 776 33.32 -5.49 -20.59
CA ARG A 776 34.00 -4.28 -20.09
C ARG A 776 35.28 -3.96 -20.85
N GLU A 777 36.04 -4.96 -21.28
CA GLU A 777 37.27 -4.76 -22.03
C GLU A 777 37.03 -4.17 -23.43
N ASN A 778 35.92 -4.56 -24.07
CA ASN A 778 35.50 -3.98 -25.34
C ASN A 778 35.03 -2.54 -25.19
N LEU A 779 34.31 -2.21 -24.11
CA LEU A 779 33.95 -0.83 -23.76
C LEU A 779 35.20 0.03 -23.55
N ASN A 780 36.18 -0.46 -22.79
CA ASN A 780 37.44 0.25 -22.57
C ASN A 780 38.23 0.45 -23.87
N ALA A 781 38.13 -0.48 -24.83
CA ALA A 781 38.74 -0.35 -26.15
C ALA A 781 38.08 0.74 -27.02
N ILE A 782 36.83 1.11 -26.75
CA ILE A 782 36.14 2.26 -27.36
C ILE A 782 36.67 3.56 -26.76
N LYS A 783 36.55 3.72 -25.44
CA LYS A 783 37.03 4.85 -24.64
C LYS A 783 37.12 4.40 -23.17
N ASN A 784 38.16 4.84 -22.46
CA ASN A 784 38.28 4.58 -21.02
C ASN A 784 37.17 5.29 -20.23
N ASP A 785 36.79 4.72 -19.09
CA ASP A 785 35.80 5.27 -18.15
C ASP A 785 34.37 5.44 -18.68
N LEU A 786 33.98 4.68 -19.71
CA LEU A 786 32.57 4.61 -20.14
C LEU A 786 31.70 3.90 -19.08
N PRO A 787 30.43 4.32 -18.90
CA PRO A 787 29.52 3.66 -17.99
C PRO A 787 29.18 2.24 -18.46
N LEU A 788 28.90 1.36 -17.50
CA LEU A 788 28.27 0.07 -17.82
C LEU A 788 26.82 0.30 -18.24
N LEU A 789 26.33 -0.56 -19.14
CA LEU A 789 24.92 -0.56 -19.52
C LEU A 789 24.05 -0.88 -18.32
N THR A 790 22.99 -0.11 -18.14
CA THR A 790 22.08 -0.18 -16.98
C THR A 790 21.02 -1.27 -17.15
N ASN A 791 20.86 -1.81 -18.37
CA ASN A 791 20.01 -2.94 -18.69
C ASN A 791 20.57 -3.70 -19.91
N LYS A 792 20.33 -5.02 -19.99
CA LYS A 792 20.77 -5.86 -21.13
C LYS A 792 20.14 -5.43 -22.47
N LEU A 793 18.94 -4.87 -22.44
CA LEU A 793 18.24 -4.37 -23.62
C LEU A 793 18.76 -3.00 -24.10
N ASN A 794 19.64 -2.35 -23.34
CA ASN A 794 20.16 -1.04 -23.70
C ASN A 794 21.47 -1.16 -24.49
N ALA A 795 21.75 -0.16 -25.30
CA ALA A 795 22.98 0.04 -26.04
C ALA A 795 23.60 1.40 -25.67
N LEU A 796 24.90 1.54 -25.89
CA LEU A 796 25.64 2.77 -25.63
C LEU A 796 26.08 3.37 -26.97
N PHE A 797 25.63 4.57 -27.26
CA PHE A 797 26.14 5.38 -28.36
C PHE A 797 27.24 6.31 -27.84
N VAL A 798 28.37 6.37 -28.53
CA VAL A 798 29.54 7.16 -28.15
C VAL A 798 29.97 7.98 -29.37
N GLU A 799 30.10 9.29 -29.17
CA GLU A 799 30.57 10.21 -30.19
C GLU A 799 31.90 10.83 -29.76
N LEU A 800 32.99 10.29 -30.30
CA LEU A 800 34.36 10.63 -29.90
C LEU A 800 34.75 12.08 -30.26
N SER A 801 34.18 12.64 -31.33
CA SER A 801 34.45 14.02 -31.76
C SER A 801 33.89 15.06 -30.78
N LYS A 802 32.74 14.76 -30.13
CA LYS A 802 32.09 15.63 -29.14
C LYS A 802 32.39 15.24 -27.69
N ASP A 803 33.25 14.24 -27.49
CA ASP A 803 33.53 13.60 -26.21
C ASP A 803 32.28 13.16 -25.43
N SER A 804 31.22 12.77 -26.13
CA SER A 804 29.90 12.52 -25.55
C SER A 804 29.47 11.05 -25.67
N HIS A 805 28.52 10.64 -24.83
CA HIS A 805 27.88 9.33 -24.92
C HIS A 805 26.43 9.41 -24.46
N ALA A 806 25.60 8.52 -25.00
CA ALA A 806 24.20 8.36 -24.64
C ALA A 806 23.85 6.87 -24.53
N GLU A 807 23.31 6.46 -23.39
CA GLU A 807 22.68 5.16 -23.27
C GLU A 807 21.26 5.23 -23.86
N PHE A 808 20.88 4.26 -24.68
CA PHE A 808 19.58 4.21 -25.33
C PHE A 808 19.08 2.78 -25.43
N ARG A 809 17.78 2.61 -25.60
CA ARG A 809 17.14 1.33 -25.88
C ARG A 809 16.82 1.24 -27.38
N PRO A 810 17.43 0.30 -28.12
CA PRO A 810 17.13 0.12 -29.54
C PRO A 810 15.68 -0.33 -29.78
N PHE A 811 15.11 0.03 -30.93
CA PHE A 811 13.85 -0.56 -31.39
C PHE A 811 14.03 -2.03 -31.74
N SER A 812 13.05 -2.84 -31.36
CA SER A 812 12.98 -4.26 -31.65
C SER A 812 11.99 -4.51 -32.78
N LEU A 813 12.45 -5.25 -33.78
CA LEU A 813 11.61 -5.89 -34.77
C LEU A 813 11.13 -7.21 -34.14
N GLN A 814 10.00 -7.17 -33.41
CA GLN A 814 9.38 -8.41 -32.92
C GLN A 814 9.17 -9.35 -34.11
N SER A 815 9.54 -10.63 -33.94
CA SER A 815 9.16 -11.67 -34.89
C SER A 815 7.64 -11.78 -34.88
N GLN A 816 6.99 -11.47 -36.01
CA GLN A 816 5.60 -11.83 -36.27
C GLN A 816 5.36 -13.37 -36.30
N GLU A 817 6.23 -14.18 -35.67
CA GLU A 817 6.22 -15.65 -35.72
C GLU A 817 5.59 -16.31 -34.48
N LYS A 818 4.90 -15.56 -33.60
CA LYS A 818 4.04 -16.12 -32.53
C LYS A 818 2.53 -15.93 -32.75
N GLY A 819 2.09 -15.80 -34.01
CA GLY A 819 0.68 -15.75 -34.39
C GLY A 819 0.21 -17.04 -35.08
N GLY A 820 0.01 -18.12 -34.31
CA GLY A 820 -0.41 -19.40 -34.88
C GLY A 820 -0.82 -20.47 -33.87
N VAL A 821 -1.26 -20.11 -32.66
CA VAL A 821 -1.99 -21.08 -31.82
C VAL A 821 -3.44 -21.08 -32.30
N LYS A 822 -3.77 -22.14 -33.05
CA LYS A 822 -5.13 -22.49 -33.44
C LYS A 822 -6.06 -22.36 -32.22
N LYS A 823 -7.09 -21.51 -32.33
CA LYS A 823 -8.33 -21.72 -31.57
C LYS A 823 -8.90 -23.06 -32.01
N GLY A 824 -8.98 -24.02 -31.11
CA GLY A 824 -9.65 -25.29 -31.33
C GLY A 824 -10.29 -25.75 -30.03
N GLY A 825 -11.62 -25.98 -30.10
CA GLY A 825 -12.43 -26.64 -29.07
C GLY A 825 -12.98 -25.70 -28.02
#